data_AF-A0A067PX05-F1
#
_entry.id   AF-A0A067PX05-F1
#
_cell.length_a   1.000
_cell.length_b   1.000
_cell.length_c   1.000
_cell.angle_alpha   90.00
_cell.angle_beta   90.00
_cell.angle_gamma   90.00
#
_symmetry.space_group_name_H-M   'P 1'
#
loop_
_entity.id
_entity.type
_entity.pdbx_description
1 polymer ?
#
loop_
_entity_poly.entity_id
_entity_poly.type
_entity_poly.pdbx_seq_one_letter_code
_entity_poly.pdbx_strand_id
1 'polypeptide(L)'
;MESGVASTLTGADVEALRDIVFRCFTQKSWEELANHSCLRKDPPTESTRKIHATDVLYAGIDLTLSNVFVSTARSLAHPGTSWQEKATIDSWTGAFIGHAADELWGHIVKYSKWDNLYSRFCEIVQSSAMGKSKLVDELSKTHFVIPINLRGKGTAGYPPPDEEVREYLTANSSADELYARHSAFLTALFIHTTATLEQEEYKDAIEAQDTTRIASLFRAHMAEGMSTKSHGDFRKAIYHTVITEAEKKFDQIMVSFASTPGDQSSERNYGTASATAAYEQAQAFQRLVAVLRKSGHRESPRLPLVILAFDEAHTLSVPQTDRFSQWTSFAELQSALRSIERKPVFSLFLSRTASGKTSKLTPSQDVDNANRIITGELRSIPIYTLTGYDQLAPTLDLSNPKTLDEVVADSWICHYGRPLFGSRYDHGADPIKAGIVEFAACKLLNAKNHIPSEFDGPQQLACLSQRLPLEFESTTQRSREQEKKQVEVHLRVCLRIDAGVESMVTTSPSEPLLAEAASLAMRRPKFDAPNALKSVLDGFPINKGVRGETLILLLLTLARDAVVQYQPAYRAFTVIELITALFHQNMTARELDSTESLPLDDIFFVHFNHFIKAHQPSIINRRFLAALLHRGAAVLCANGQEGVDIVIPFVHGPTSTPIRKERLGAILCQVKNDQKYDANPQMHLFQAMDPYNIGFFDEADEPIPIIRIVFALAAKTPSLTIIPSKGEEGKFIAYDIWCAGISPLIFRPIDPSQGHVWEALLQASYGWQSVYRDEDGRLVERRMSLNPGIAEDDGHWSNWVQGT
;
A
#
# COMPACT_ATOMS: atom_id res chain seq x y z
N MET A 1 -19.75 -53.70 10.74
CA MET A 1 -21.20 -53.96 10.68
C MET A 1 -21.82 -52.97 11.67
N GLU A 2 -22.52 -51.90 11.33
CA GLU A 2 -23.19 -51.39 10.11
C GLU A 2 -23.00 -49.86 10.11
N SER A 3 -22.34 -49.26 9.11
CA SER A 3 -22.92 -48.49 7.99
C SER A 3 -23.92 -47.37 8.37
N GLY A 4 -23.41 -46.13 8.49
CA GLY A 4 -24.16 -44.89 8.32
C GLY A 4 -23.45 -44.01 7.30
N VAL A 5 -23.86 -44.13 6.04
CA VAL A 5 -23.20 -43.55 4.85
C VAL A 5 -23.29 -42.02 4.88
N ALA A 6 -22.14 -41.35 5.01
CA ALA A 6 -21.99 -39.98 4.54
C ALA A 6 -22.08 -40.01 3.01
N SER A 7 -23.22 -39.61 2.45
CA SER A 7 -23.41 -39.45 1.01
C SER A 7 -22.59 -38.24 0.55
N THR A 8 -21.36 -38.47 0.09
CA THR A 8 -20.58 -37.50 -0.66
C THR A 8 -21.33 -37.14 -1.94
N LEU A 9 -21.58 -35.85 -2.17
CA LEU A 9 -22.15 -35.32 -3.42
C LEU A 9 -21.28 -35.80 -4.59
N THR A 10 -21.89 -36.37 -5.63
CA THR A 10 -21.16 -36.80 -6.83
C THR A 10 -20.75 -35.58 -7.67
N GLY A 11 -19.78 -35.74 -8.57
CA GLY A 11 -19.37 -34.65 -9.48
C GLY A 11 -20.54 -34.09 -10.30
N ALA A 12 -21.52 -34.93 -10.65
CA ALA A 12 -22.73 -34.52 -11.36
C ALA A 12 -23.70 -33.72 -10.46
N ASP A 13 -23.77 -34.03 -9.15
CA ASP A 13 -24.60 -33.27 -8.19
C ASP A 13 -24.05 -31.86 -7.97
N VAL A 14 -22.72 -31.72 -7.96
CA VAL A 14 -22.03 -30.42 -7.85
C VAL A 14 -22.27 -29.58 -9.11
N GLU A 15 -22.23 -30.19 -10.29
CA GLU A 15 -22.46 -29.50 -11.56
C GLU A 15 -23.93 -29.06 -11.73
N ALA A 16 -24.88 -29.92 -11.34
CA ALA A 16 -26.30 -29.60 -11.32
C ALA A 16 -26.65 -28.48 -10.31
N LEU A 17 -26.05 -28.51 -9.11
CA LEU A 17 -26.18 -27.43 -8.12
C LEU A 17 -25.58 -26.12 -8.64
N ARG A 18 -24.47 -26.17 -9.39
CA ARG A 18 -23.84 -24.98 -9.98
C ARG A 18 -24.77 -24.26 -10.94
N ASP A 19 -25.45 -25.00 -11.82
CA ASP A 19 -26.40 -24.45 -12.79
C ASP A 19 -27.70 -23.94 -12.15
N ILE A 20 -28.14 -24.56 -11.05
CA ILE A 20 -29.32 -24.10 -10.29
C ILE A 20 -28.99 -22.82 -9.51
N VAL A 21 -27.83 -22.75 -8.85
CA VAL A 21 -27.39 -21.55 -8.11
C VAL A 21 -27.19 -20.36 -9.05
N PHE A 22 -26.58 -20.59 -10.22
CA PHE A 22 -26.39 -19.53 -11.22
C PHE A 22 -27.72 -18.97 -11.74
N ARG A 23 -28.73 -19.83 -11.94
CA ARG A 23 -30.10 -19.43 -12.34
C ARG A 23 -30.88 -18.73 -11.22
N CYS A 24 -30.79 -19.23 -9.99
CA CYS A 24 -31.44 -18.60 -8.82
C CYS A 24 -30.89 -17.19 -8.56
N PHE A 25 -29.56 -17.01 -8.71
CA PHE A 25 -28.90 -15.71 -8.55
C PHE A 25 -29.30 -14.70 -9.63
N THR A 26 -29.43 -15.14 -10.88
CA THR A 26 -29.85 -14.27 -12.00
C THR A 26 -31.33 -13.90 -11.96
N GLN A 27 -32.19 -14.78 -11.42
CA GLN A 27 -33.65 -14.57 -11.38
C GLN A 27 -34.17 -14.04 -10.02
N LYS A 28 -33.31 -13.92 -9.00
CA LYS A 28 -33.68 -13.55 -7.61
C LYS A 28 -34.78 -14.44 -7.00
N SER A 29 -34.84 -15.71 -7.41
CA SER A 29 -35.77 -16.71 -6.86
C SER A 29 -34.97 -17.87 -6.28
N TRP A 30 -35.24 -18.24 -5.03
CA TRP A 30 -34.48 -19.26 -4.29
C TRP A 30 -35.31 -20.52 -3.97
N GLU A 31 -36.57 -20.55 -4.39
CA GLU A 31 -37.50 -21.65 -4.13
C GLU A 31 -37.06 -22.96 -4.82
N GLU A 32 -36.43 -22.88 -5.99
CA GLU A 32 -35.90 -24.04 -6.71
C GLU A 32 -34.72 -24.68 -5.97
N LEU A 33 -33.82 -23.86 -5.39
CA LEU A 33 -32.67 -24.33 -4.62
C LEU A 33 -33.11 -25.01 -3.32
N ALA A 34 -34.05 -24.41 -2.59
CA ALA A 34 -34.58 -24.97 -1.34
C ALA A 34 -35.30 -26.32 -1.53
N ASN A 35 -35.74 -26.62 -2.75
CA ASN A 35 -36.47 -27.85 -3.09
C ASN A 35 -35.59 -28.92 -3.74
N HIS A 36 -34.28 -28.69 -3.92
CA HIS A 36 -33.40 -29.66 -4.56
C HIS A 36 -33.16 -30.89 -3.68
N SER A 37 -33.25 -32.09 -4.28
CA SER A 37 -33.31 -33.38 -3.59
C SER A 37 -32.10 -33.69 -2.70
N CYS A 38 -30.93 -33.14 -3.01
CA CYS A 38 -29.72 -33.33 -2.20
C CYS A 38 -29.70 -32.49 -0.90
N LEU A 39 -30.60 -31.51 -0.75
CA LEU A 39 -30.69 -30.61 0.43
C LEU A 39 -31.80 -30.99 1.41
N ARG A 40 -32.66 -31.96 1.08
CA ARG A 40 -33.68 -32.49 1.99
C ARG A 40 -33.16 -33.76 2.67
N LYS A 41 -32.82 -33.69 3.95
CA LYS A 41 -32.72 -34.87 4.82
C LYS A 41 -33.71 -34.76 5.98
N ASP A 42 -34.79 -35.52 5.81
CA ASP A 42 -35.92 -35.87 6.70
C ASP A 42 -36.94 -34.79 7.14
N PRO A 43 -38.26 -35.12 7.21
CA PRO A 43 -39.33 -34.21 7.64
C PRO A 43 -39.51 -34.18 9.18
N PRO A 44 -40.10 -33.12 9.76
CA PRO A 44 -40.16 -32.95 11.21
C PRO A 44 -41.29 -33.76 11.86
N THR A 45 -41.02 -34.37 13.01
CA THR A 45 -42.05 -34.88 13.93
C THR A 45 -42.42 -33.83 14.98
N GLU A 46 -43.74 -33.68 15.19
CA GLU A 46 -44.38 -32.80 16.17
C GLU A 46 -43.89 -33.03 17.61
N SER A 47 -43.23 -32.04 18.20
CA SER A 47 -43.52 -31.58 19.57
C SER A 47 -42.85 -30.23 19.84
N THR A 48 -43.66 -29.29 20.29
CA THR A 48 -43.32 -27.89 20.48
C THR A 48 -42.46 -27.69 21.73
N ARG A 49 -41.18 -27.33 21.57
CA ARG A 49 -40.40 -26.57 22.57
C ARG A 49 -39.66 -25.45 21.86
N LYS A 50 -39.85 -24.22 22.35
CA LYS A 50 -39.15 -23.01 21.89
C LYS A 50 -37.64 -23.22 22.04
N ILE A 51 -36.94 -23.36 20.92
CA ILE A 51 -35.48 -23.39 20.85
C ILE A 51 -35.02 -21.93 20.79
N HIS A 52 -34.20 -21.51 21.76
CA HIS A 52 -33.54 -20.21 21.73
C HIS A 52 -32.32 -20.26 20.79
N ALA A 53 -31.98 -19.13 20.17
CA ALA A 53 -30.90 -18.99 19.19
C ALA A 53 -29.51 -19.46 19.68
N THR A 54 -29.33 -19.69 20.98
CA THR A 54 -28.11 -20.21 21.60
C THR A 54 -27.89 -21.72 21.39
N ASP A 55 -28.93 -22.51 21.10
CA ASP A 55 -28.81 -23.97 21.04
C ASP A 55 -28.32 -24.49 19.67
N VAL A 56 -28.28 -23.63 18.64
CA VAL A 56 -27.76 -23.97 17.30
C VAL A 56 -26.22 -23.92 17.24
N LEU A 57 -25.56 -23.30 18.23
CA LEU A 57 -24.09 -23.21 18.30
C LEU A 57 -23.39 -24.54 18.59
N TYR A 58 -24.11 -25.58 19.03
CA TYR A 58 -23.53 -26.88 19.42
C TYR A 58 -23.76 -28.04 18.45
N ALA A 59 -24.57 -27.86 17.40
CA ALA A 59 -24.76 -28.88 16.38
C ALA A 59 -23.82 -28.62 15.21
N GLY A 60 -22.66 -29.31 15.20
CA GLY A 60 -21.66 -29.28 14.13
C GLY A 60 -22.14 -29.88 12.80
N ILE A 61 -23.19 -29.31 12.22
CA ILE A 61 -23.72 -29.65 10.90
C ILE A 61 -23.44 -28.48 9.95
N ASP A 62 -22.48 -28.75 9.06
CA ASP A 62 -22.17 -28.09 7.78
C ASP A 62 -21.44 -26.73 7.70
N LEU A 63 -20.30 -26.66 8.41
CA LEU A 63 -19.21 -25.70 8.11
C LEU A 63 -18.60 -25.90 6.71
N THR A 64 -18.73 -27.09 6.12
CA THR A 64 -18.22 -27.42 4.79
C THR A 64 -19.09 -26.84 3.68
N LEU A 65 -20.40 -27.03 3.71
CA LEU A 65 -21.30 -26.52 2.67
C LEU A 65 -21.36 -25.00 2.64
N SER A 66 -21.37 -24.30 3.79
CA SER A 66 -21.37 -22.82 3.82
C SER A 66 -20.07 -22.22 3.26
N ASN A 67 -18.90 -22.78 3.65
CA ASN A 67 -17.61 -22.34 3.12
C ASN A 67 -17.45 -22.70 1.62
N VAL A 68 -17.97 -23.85 1.19
CA VAL A 68 -18.04 -24.21 -0.23
C VAL A 68 -19.00 -23.27 -0.96
N PHE A 69 -20.15 -22.90 -0.39
CA PHE A 69 -21.12 -22.00 -1.03
C PHE A 69 -20.57 -20.58 -1.18
N VAL A 70 -19.94 -20.02 -0.13
CA VAL A 70 -19.35 -18.69 -0.15
C VAL A 70 -18.09 -18.67 -1.02
N SER A 71 -17.23 -19.70 -0.96
CA SER A 71 -16.06 -19.77 -1.83
C SER A 71 -16.42 -20.05 -3.29
N THR A 72 -17.46 -20.85 -3.56
CA THR A 72 -17.98 -21.10 -4.91
C THR A 72 -18.71 -19.89 -5.44
N ALA A 73 -19.51 -19.18 -4.64
CA ALA A 73 -20.13 -17.92 -5.03
C ALA A 73 -19.08 -16.83 -5.28
N ARG A 74 -18.00 -16.74 -4.48
CA ARG A 74 -16.88 -15.82 -4.71
C ARG A 74 -16.02 -16.22 -5.92
N SER A 75 -15.78 -17.52 -6.12
CA SER A 75 -15.07 -18.07 -7.27
C SER A 75 -15.85 -17.92 -8.58
N LEU A 76 -17.18 -18.06 -8.54
CA LEU A 76 -18.10 -17.75 -9.65
C LEU A 76 -18.31 -16.25 -9.84
N ALA A 77 -18.06 -15.43 -8.81
CA ALA A 77 -18.09 -13.98 -8.85
C ALA A 77 -16.76 -13.37 -9.32
N HIS A 78 -15.81 -14.13 -9.86
CA HIS A 78 -14.79 -13.54 -10.72
C HIS A 78 -15.50 -12.92 -11.92
N PRO A 79 -15.58 -11.58 -12.00
CA PRO A 79 -16.24 -10.92 -13.11
C PRO A 79 -15.49 -11.33 -14.38
N GLY A 80 -16.22 -11.82 -15.39
CA GLY A 80 -15.63 -12.09 -16.69
C GLY A 80 -14.82 -10.88 -17.17
N THR A 81 -13.77 -11.10 -17.96
CA THR A 81 -12.79 -10.08 -18.37
C THR A 81 -13.45 -8.77 -18.82
N SER A 82 -14.60 -8.85 -19.52
CA SER A 82 -15.39 -7.70 -19.96
C SER A 82 -15.84 -6.77 -18.82
N TRP A 83 -16.28 -7.30 -17.67
CA TRP A 83 -16.68 -6.47 -16.52
C TRP A 83 -15.48 -5.78 -15.86
N GLN A 84 -14.35 -6.47 -15.78
CA GLN A 84 -13.10 -5.91 -15.25
C GLN A 84 -12.58 -4.77 -16.14
N GLU A 85 -12.65 -4.95 -17.45
CA GLU A 85 -12.26 -3.95 -18.44
C GLU A 85 -13.18 -2.73 -18.36
N LYS A 86 -14.49 -2.94 -18.37
CA LYS A 86 -15.48 -1.86 -18.28
C LYS A 86 -15.31 -1.02 -17.01
N ALA A 87 -15.24 -1.64 -15.84
CA ALA A 87 -15.05 -0.91 -14.58
C ALA A 87 -13.74 -0.10 -14.55
N THR A 88 -12.71 -0.56 -15.25
CA THR A 88 -11.44 0.17 -15.37
C THR A 88 -11.58 1.40 -16.26
N ILE A 89 -12.24 1.25 -17.41
CA ILE A 89 -12.49 2.35 -18.36
C ILE A 89 -13.40 3.39 -17.73
N ASP A 90 -14.51 2.97 -17.12
CA ASP A 90 -15.48 3.88 -16.49
C ASP A 90 -14.85 4.61 -15.28
N SER A 91 -14.04 3.91 -14.47
CA SER A 91 -13.25 4.54 -13.40
C SER A 91 -12.25 5.57 -13.92
N TRP A 92 -11.63 5.32 -15.09
CA TRP A 92 -10.71 6.28 -15.71
C TRP A 92 -11.42 7.51 -16.28
N THR A 93 -12.62 7.36 -16.84
CA THR A 93 -13.39 8.49 -17.42
C THR A 93 -14.10 9.31 -16.35
N GLY A 94 -14.24 8.77 -15.14
CA GLY A 94 -14.75 9.49 -13.97
C GLY A 94 -13.98 10.79 -13.67
N ALA A 95 -14.65 11.69 -12.94
CA ALA A 95 -14.10 12.98 -12.56
C ALA A 95 -12.84 12.82 -11.69
N PHE A 96 -11.85 13.67 -11.91
CA PHE A 96 -10.71 13.82 -11.01
C PHE A 96 -11.12 14.64 -9.79
N ILE A 97 -10.75 14.22 -8.59
CA ILE A 97 -11.11 14.89 -7.34
C ILE A 97 -9.86 15.40 -6.63
N GLY A 98 -9.91 16.66 -6.15
CA GLY A 98 -8.81 17.32 -5.46
C GLY A 98 -7.88 18.13 -6.38
N HIS A 99 -6.83 18.70 -5.81
CA HIS A 99 -5.99 19.72 -6.45
C HIS A 99 -4.59 19.22 -6.87
N ALA A 100 -4.34 17.91 -6.83
CA ALA A 100 -3.00 17.36 -7.05
C ALA A 100 -2.42 17.71 -8.43
N ALA A 101 -3.26 17.88 -9.47
CA ALA A 101 -2.83 18.31 -10.81
C ALA A 101 -2.31 19.76 -10.81
N ASP A 102 -2.99 20.65 -10.08
CA ASP A 102 -2.57 22.04 -9.89
C ASP A 102 -1.26 22.12 -9.10
N GLU A 103 -1.10 21.27 -8.08
CA GLU A 103 0.13 21.15 -7.28
C GLU A 103 1.31 20.64 -8.12
N LEU A 104 1.07 19.65 -9.01
CA LEU A 104 2.08 19.17 -9.96
C LEU A 104 2.50 20.30 -10.91
N TRP A 105 1.56 21.09 -11.43
CA TRP A 105 1.89 22.25 -12.24
C TRP A 105 2.69 23.30 -11.45
N GLY A 106 2.31 23.56 -10.20
CA GLY A 106 3.04 24.44 -9.29
C GLY A 106 4.50 23.99 -9.09
N HIS A 107 4.73 22.67 -8.95
CA HIS A 107 6.07 22.07 -8.91
C HIS A 107 6.84 22.32 -10.20
N ILE A 108 6.25 21.99 -11.35
CA ILE A 108 6.86 22.21 -12.68
C ILE A 108 7.27 23.67 -12.86
N VAL A 109 6.38 24.62 -12.57
CA VAL A 109 6.62 26.06 -12.68
C VAL A 109 7.73 26.52 -11.75
N LYS A 110 7.73 26.05 -10.49
CA LYS A 110 8.74 26.40 -9.48
C LYS A 110 10.14 26.02 -9.95
N TYR A 111 10.34 24.76 -10.35
CA TYR A 111 11.67 24.26 -10.69
C TYR A 111 12.12 24.64 -12.10
N SER A 112 11.19 24.90 -13.03
CA SER A 112 11.53 25.42 -14.37
C SER A 112 12.22 26.78 -14.35
N LYS A 113 12.13 27.53 -13.25
CA LYS A 113 12.79 28.83 -13.09
C LYS A 113 14.25 28.73 -12.63
N TRP A 114 14.69 27.56 -12.16
CA TRP A 114 16.06 27.35 -11.70
C TRP A 114 17.09 27.54 -12.82
N ASP A 115 18.25 28.08 -12.45
CA ASP A 115 19.45 28.12 -13.29
C ASP A 115 20.29 26.85 -13.06
N ASN A 116 21.13 26.52 -14.05
CA ASN A 116 22.06 25.38 -13.99
C ASN A 116 21.36 24.05 -13.66
N LEU A 117 20.22 23.76 -14.29
CA LEU A 117 19.59 22.45 -14.17
C LEU A 117 20.41 21.43 -14.96
N TYR A 118 20.48 20.19 -14.47
CA TYR A 118 21.03 19.08 -15.27
C TYR A 118 20.15 18.83 -16.51
N SER A 119 18.84 18.81 -16.31
CA SER A 119 17.82 18.79 -17.37
C SER A 119 16.44 19.11 -16.78
N ARG A 120 15.50 19.54 -17.64
CA ARG A 120 14.12 19.89 -17.25
C ARG A 120 13.22 18.67 -17.20
N PHE A 121 13.52 17.73 -16.30
CA PHE A 121 12.63 16.61 -16.03
C PHE A 121 12.36 16.43 -14.54
N CYS A 122 11.26 15.75 -14.23
CA CYS A 122 10.92 15.30 -12.90
C CYS A 122 10.42 13.85 -12.96
N GLU A 123 10.90 13.00 -12.05
CA GLU A 123 10.29 11.70 -11.83
C GLU A 123 9.09 11.84 -10.90
N ILE A 124 7.97 11.20 -11.26
CA ILE A 124 6.80 11.01 -10.39
C ILE A 124 6.87 9.59 -9.85
N VAL A 125 7.26 9.45 -8.59
CA VAL A 125 7.47 8.14 -7.95
C VAL A 125 6.43 7.91 -6.89
N GLN A 126 5.62 6.89 -7.12
CA GLN A 126 4.63 6.44 -6.16
C GLN A 126 4.21 5.00 -6.48
N SER A 127 3.71 4.28 -5.46
CA SER A 127 3.14 2.94 -5.61
C SER A 127 2.00 2.88 -6.64
N SER A 128 1.63 1.65 -7.03
CA SER A 128 0.46 1.41 -7.88
C SER A 128 -0.83 1.92 -7.22
N ALA A 129 -1.89 2.09 -8.01
CA ALA A 129 -3.22 2.54 -7.55
C ALA A 129 -3.33 4.01 -7.04
N MET A 130 -2.22 4.75 -7.00
CA MET A 130 -2.15 6.14 -6.51
C MET A 130 -2.50 7.21 -7.56
N GLY A 131 -2.94 6.81 -8.76
CA GLY A 131 -3.43 7.75 -9.77
C GLY A 131 -2.38 8.53 -10.56
N LYS A 132 -1.09 8.12 -10.59
CA LYS A 132 -0.01 8.81 -11.35
C LYS A 132 -0.40 9.16 -12.79
N SER A 133 -0.83 8.18 -13.58
CA SER A 133 -1.20 8.39 -14.98
C SER A 133 -2.43 9.29 -15.10
N LYS A 134 -3.39 9.14 -14.17
CA LYS A 134 -4.62 9.93 -14.14
C LYS A 134 -4.37 11.39 -13.74
N LEU A 135 -3.40 11.64 -12.85
CA LEU A 135 -2.91 12.97 -12.47
C LEU A 135 -2.36 13.72 -13.68
N VAL A 136 -1.58 13.05 -14.54
CA VAL A 136 -1.02 13.67 -15.74
C VAL A 136 -2.06 13.80 -16.86
N ASP A 137 -3.01 12.87 -16.96
CA ASP A 137 -4.20 13.02 -17.80
C ASP A 137 -5.09 14.20 -17.38
N GLU A 138 -5.15 14.52 -16.09
CA GLU A 138 -5.87 15.71 -15.62
C GLU A 138 -5.14 16.99 -16.01
N LEU A 139 -3.82 17.03 -15.80
CA LEU A 139 -2.96 18.15 -16.23
C LEU A 139 -3.07 18.42 -17.74
N SER A 140 -3.21 17.37 -18.55
CA SER A 140 -3.29 17.49 -20.02
C SER A 140 -4.59 18.11 -20.53
N LYS A 141 -5.60 18.31 -19.67
CA LYS A 141 -6.80 19.07 -20.03
C LYS A 141 -6.53 20.56 -20.18
N THR A 142 -5.53 21.10 -19.47
CA THR A 142 -5.23 22.53 -19.45
C THR A 142 -3.85 22.88 -20.01
N HIS A 143 -2.92 21.92 -20.03
CA HIS A 143 -1.55 22.11 -20.49
C HIS A 143 -1.21 21.11 -21.59
N PHE A 144 -0.42 21.53 -22.58
CA PHE A 144 -0.11 20.68 -23.72
C PHE A 144 0.85 19.54 -23.34
N VAL A 145 0.31 18.32 -23.22
CA VAL A 145 1.05 17.11 -22.83
C VAL A 145 1.06 16.11 -23.98
N ILE A 146 2.23 15.53 -24.27
CA ILE A 146 2.40 14.40 -25.18
C ILE A 146 2.60 13.13 -24.34
N PRO A 147 1.57 12.28 -24.16
CA PRO A 147 1.63 11.10 -23.31
C PRO A 147 2.20 9.88 -24.02
N ILE A 148 3.26 9.27 -23.48
CA ILE A 148 3.93 8.08 -23.99
C ILE A 148 3.87 7.00 -22.91
N ASN A 149 3.28 5.84 -23.19
CA ASN A 149 3.18 4.73 -22.24
C ASN A 149 4.13 3.59 -22.63
N LEU A 150 5.14 3.35 -21.80
CA LEU A 150 6.21 2.39 -22.07
C LEU A 150 6.01 1.04 -21.37
N ARG A 151 4.77 0.69 -20.98
CA ARG A 151 4.50 -0.51 -20.20
C ARG A 151 5.06 -1.78 -20.85
N GLY A 152 5.70 -2.63 -20.04
CA GLY A 152 6.31 -3.89 -20.48
C GLY A 152 5.34 -4.88 -21.13
N LYS A 153 5.85 -5.70 -22.05
CA LYS A 153 5.07 -6.74 -22.76
C LYS A 153 4.37 -7.69 -21.79
N GLY A 154 3.12 -8.06 -22.11
CA GLY A 154 2.36 -9.05 -21.34
C GLY A 154 1.91 -8.60 -19.94
N THR A 155 2.06 -7.31 -19.61
CA THR A 155 1.57 -6.76 -18.34
C THR A 155 0.22 -6.06 -18.54
N ALA A 156 -0.71 -6.28 -17.60
CA ALA A 156 -2.03 -5.68 -17.64
C ALA A 156 -2.01 -4.29 -16.98
N GLY A 157 -2.82 -3.36 -17.49
CA GLY A 157 -3.05 -2.06 -16.88
C GLY A 157 -3.76 -1.10 -17.82
N TYR A 158 -4.07 0.09 -17.32
CA TYR A 158 -4.72 1.15 -18.09
C TYR A 158 -4.05 2.49 -17.74
N PRO A 159 -3.72 3.36 -18.72
CA PRO A 159 -3.90 3.19 -20.17
C PRO A 159 -3.00 2.07 -20.76
N PRO A 160 -3.29 1.52 -21.96
CA PRO A 160 -2.47 0.50 -22.62
C PRO A 160 -1.09 1.03 -23.06
N PRO A 161 -0.13 0.17 -23.48
CA PRO A 161 1.18 0.60 -23.96
C PRO A 161 1.15 1.20 -25.38
N ASP A 162 2.07 2.13 -25.65
CA ASP A 162 2.49 2.50 -27.01
C ASP A 162 3.58 1.52 -27.48
N GLU A 163 3.17 0.40 -28.06
CA GLU A 163 4.05 -0.76 -28.28
C GLU A 163 5.26 -0.46 -29.18
N GLU A 164 5.05 0.18 -30.31
CA GLU A 164 6.12 0.56 -31.26
C GLU A 164 7.11 1.53 -30.61
N VAL A 165 6.61 2.51 -29.85
CA VAL A 165 7.44 3.49 -29.16
C VAL A 165 8.28 2.83 -28.08
N ARG A 166 7.67 1.97 -27.27
CA ARG A 166 8.39 1.19 -26.26
C ARG A 166 9.49 0.37 -26.91
N GLU A 167 9.18 -0.41 -27.94
CA GLU A 167 10.16 -1.29 -28.61
C GLU A 167 11.33 -0.51 -29.21
N TYR A 168 11.06 0.64 -29.82
CA TYR A 168 12.09 1.50 -30.36
C TYR A 168 12.99 2.12 -29.28
N LEU A 169 12.40 2.62 -28.18
CA LEU A 169 13.15 3.28 -27.12
C LEU A 169 13.89 2.30 -26.21
N THR A 170 13.39 1.08 -26.01
CA THR A 170 14.04 0.06 -25.17
C THR A 170 14.89 -0.94 -25.98
N ALA A 171 15.33 -0.57 -27.18
CA ALA A 171 16.18 -1.42 -28.00
C ALA A 171 17.48 -1.78 -27.25
N ASN A 172 17.96 -3.02 -27.42
CA ASN A 172 19.25 -3.44 -26.88
C ASN A 172 20.37 -3.01 -27.83
N SER A 173 21.06 -1.93 -27.50
CA SER A 173 21.94 -1.17 -28.39
C SER A 173 23.06 -0.50 -27.59
N SER A 174 24.13 -0.06 -28.26
CA SER A 174 25.18 0.72 -27.58
C SER A 174 24.63 2.05 -27.03
N ALA A 175 25.34 2.67 -26.08
CA ALA A 175 24.99 3.99 -25.55
C ALA A 175 24.82 5.04 -26.68
N ASP A 176 25.75 5.05 -27.63
CA ASP A 176 25.75 5.96 -28.79
C ASP A 176 24.55 5.74 -29.71
N GLU A 177 24.21 4.48 -29.98
CA GLU A 177 23.01 4.13 -30.75
C GLU A 177 21.73 4.54 -30.02
N LEU A 178 21.66 4.36 -28.70
CA LEU A 178 20.52 4.78 -27.90
C LEU A 178 20.37 6.30 -27.89
N TYR A 179 21.46 7.05 -27.71
CA TYR A 179 21.43 8.51 -27.82
C TYR A 179 20.93 8.96 -29.20
N ALA A 180 21.41 8.32 -30.27
CA ALA A 180 20.95 8.59 -31.63
C ALA A 180 19.47 8.27 -31.83
N ARG A 181 18.99 7.13 -31.32
CA ARG A 181 17.57 6.74 -31.34
C ARG A 181 16.71 7.75 -30.59
N HIS A 182 17.12 8.15 -29.38
CA HIS A 182 16.37 9.14 -28.60
C HIS A 182 16.32 10.50 -29.27
N SER A 183 17.44 10.96 -29.85
CA SER A 183 17.51 12.21 -30.61
C SER A 183 16.63 12.16 -31.86
N ALA A 184 16.66 11.06 -32.62
CA ALA A 184 15.83 10.83 -33.79
C ALA A 184 14.34 10.80 -33.43
N PHE A 185 13.98 10.05 -32.38
CA PHE A 185 12.62 9.97 -31.85
C PHE A 185 12.07 11.35 -31.45
N LEU A 186 12.81 12.11 -30.63
CA LEU A 186 12.38 13.43 -30.20
C LEU A 186 12.23 14.39 -31.39
N THR A 187 13.14 14.33 -32.36
CA THR A 187 13.05 15.14 -33.58
C THR A 187 11.81 14.81 -34.40
N ALA A 188 11.57 13.52 -34.67
CA ALA A 188 10.40 13.05 -35.40
C ALA A 188 9.09 13.36 -34.65
N LEU A 189 9.08 13.18 -33.33
CA LEU A 189 7.95 13.51 -32.46
C LEU A 189 7.55 14.97 -32.60
N PHE A 190 8.50 15.91 -32.52
CA PHE A 190 8.20 17.34 -32.65
C PHE A 190 7.75 17.72 -34.05
N ILE A 191 8.33 17.13 -35.10
CA ILE A 191 7.92 17.35 -36.49
C ILE A 191 6.45 16.92 -36.68
N HIS A 192 6.12 15.69 -36.30
CA HIS A 192 4.76 15.17 -36.50
C HIS A 192 3.72 15.82 -35.59
N THR A 193 4.10 16.19 -34.37
CA THR A 193 3.22 16.97 -33.50
C THR A 193 2.92 18.32 -34.14
N THR A 194 3.92 18.99 -34.72
CA THR A 194 3.71 20.26 -35.44
C THR A 194 2.74 20.06 -36.60
N ALA A 195 2.96 19.07 -37.45
CA ALA A 195 2.09 18.77 -38.59
C ALA A 195 0.65 18.40 -38.17
N THR A 196 0.49 17.73 -37.03
CA THR A 196 -0.83 17.42 -36.45
C THR A 196 -1.56 18.69 -36.04
N LEU A 197 -0.87 19.61 -35.36
CA LEU A 197 -1.45 20.88 -34.94
C LEU A 197 -1.75 21.84 -36.10
N GLU A 198 -1.16 21.62 -37.27
CA GLU A 198 -1.47 22.40 -38.48
C GLU A 198 -2.76 21.91 -39.20
N GLN A 199 -3.38 20.83 -38.73
CA GLN A 199 -4.66 20.34 -39.26
C GLN A 199 -5.82 21.29 -38.94
N GLU A 200 -6.87 21.24 -39.77
CA GLU A 200 -8.00 22.18 -39.70
C GLU A 200 -8.71 22.14 -38.34
N GLU A 201 -8.72 20.99 -37.63
CA GLU A 201 -9.37 20.86 -36.32
C GLU A 201 -8.76 21.74 -35.23
N TYR A 202 -7.47 22.10 -35.35
CA TYR A 202 -6.75 22.92 -34.36
C TYR A 202 -6.70 24.40 -34.74
N LYS A 203 -7.05 24.75 -35.98
CA LYS A 203 -6.87 26.08 -36.56
C LYS A 203 -7.54 27.18 -35.76
N ASP A 204 -8.82 27.00 -35.40
CA ASP A 204 -9.56 27.97 -34.58
C ASP A 204 -8.87 28.24 -33.24
N ALA A 205 -8.40 27.19 -32.56
CA ALA A 205 -7.76 27.31 -31.25
C ALA A 205 -6.37 27.97 -31.35
N ILE A 206 -5.63 27.67 -32.41
CA ILE A 206 -4.32 28.28 -32.71
C ILE A 206 -4.46 29.75 -33.10
N GLU A 207 -5.44 30.09 -33.93
CA GLU A 207 -5.73 31.47 -34.33
C GLU A 207 -6.14 32.32 -33.12
N ALA A 208 -6.95 31.74 -32.22
CA ALA A 208 -7.34 32.35 -30.95
C ALA A 208 -6.21 32.40 -29.91
N GLN A 209 -5.06 31.73 -30.14
CA GLN A 209 -3.96 31.57 -29.17
C GLN A 209 -4.42 30.95 -27.84
N ASP A 210 -5.43 30.07 -27.90
CA ASP A 210 -6.00 29.40 -26.74
C ASP A 210 -5.27 28.07 -26.48
N THR A 211 -4.14 28.15 -25.77
CA THR A 211 -3.29 27.00 -25.46
C THR A 211 -4.00 25.93 -24.64
N THR A 212 -4.96 26.32 -23.79
CA THR A 212 -5.79 25.39 -23.03
C THR A 212 -6.75 24.62 -23.96
N ARG A 213 -7.40 25.30 -24.90
CA ARG A 213 -8.24 24.62 -25.90
C ARG A 213 -7.41 23.68 -26.77
N ILE A 214 -6.24 24.10 -27.24
CA ILE A 214 -5.31 23.22 -28.01
C ILE A 214 -4.95 21.97 -27.21
N ALA A 215 -4.56 22.14 -25.94
CA ALA A 215 -4.23 21.02 -25.04
C ALA A 215 -5.41 20.05 -24.88
N SER A 216 -6.60 20.57 -24.57
CA SER A 216 -7.79 19.75 -24.36
C SER A 216 -8.21 18.97 -25.61
N LEU A 217 -8.11 19.58 -26.81
CA LEU A 217 -8.41 18.93 -28.09
C LEU A 217 -7.40 17.83 -28.39
N PHE A 218 -6.11 18.11 -28.26
CA PHE A 218 -5.05 17.12 -28.49
C PHE A 218 -5.19 15.93 -27.52
N ARG A 219 -5.44 16.21 -26.24
CA ARG A 219 -5.74 15.18 -25.23
C ARG A 219 -6.94 14.33 -25.62
N ALA A 220 -8.03 14.95 -26.07
CA ALA A 220 -9.25 14.24 -26.46
C ALA A 220 -8.98 13.24 -27.59
N HIS A 221 -8.29 13.67 -28.66
CA HIS A 221 -7.92 12.78 -29.76
C HIS A 221 -6.92 11.68 -29.34
N MET A 222 -5.96 11.98 -28.47
CA MET A 222 -5.02 10.98 -27.94
C MET A 222 -5.70 9.92 -27.06
N ALA A 223 -6.87 10.22 -26.50
CA ALA A 223 -7.66 9.31 -25.66
C ALA A 223 -8.82 8.62 -26.41
N GLU A 224 -9.20 9.13 -27.58
CA GLU A 224 -10.30 8.61 -28.38
C GLU A 224 -10.08 7.14 -28.77
N GLY A 225 -11.13 6.32 -28.71
CA GLY A 225 -11.08 4.90 -29.08
C GLY A 225 -10.20 4.02 -28.17
N MET A 226 -9.70 4.53 -27.05
CA MET A 226 -8.83 3.79 -26.14
C MET A 226 -9.58 2.67 -25.40
N SER A 227 -9.04 1.45 -25.48
CA SER A 227 -9.51 0.27 -24.74
C SER A 227 -8.47 -0.18 -23.70
N THR A 228 -8.74 -1.26 -22.99
CA THR A 228 -7.76 -1.90 -22.09
C THR A 228 -6.59 -2.56 -22.82
N LYS A 229 -6.75 -2.87 -24.11
CA LYS A 229 -5.75 -3.62 -24.90
C LYS A 229 -4.95 -2.72 -25.82
N SER A 230 -5.55 -1.66 -26.35
CA SER A 230 -4.88 -0.77 -27.29
C SER A 230 -5.45 0.64 -27.27
N HIS A 231 -4.62 1.61 -27.64
CA HIS A 231 -5.06 2.96 -27.98
C HIS A 231 -5.93 2.98 -29.25
N GLY A 232 -6.66 4.08 -29.46
CA GLY A 232 -7.41 4.30 -30.70
C GLY A 232 -6.51 4.65 -31.88
N ASP A 233 -7.13 4.72 -33.06
CA ASP A 233 -6.43 4.80 -34.34
C ASP A 233 -5.61 6.07 -34.50
N PHE A 234 -6.10 7.21 -33.98
CA PHE A 234 -5.38 8.49 -34.02
C PHE A 234 -4.00 8.41 -33.35
N ARG A 235 -3.95 7.97 -32.09
CA ARG A 235 -2.69 7.85 -31.33
C ARG A 235 -1.75 6.81 -31.95
N LYS A 236 -2.29 5.68 -32.43
CA LYS A 236 -1.51 4.66 -33.14
C LYS A 236 -0.89 5.23 -34.41
N ALA A 237 -1.66 5.94 -35.23
CA ALA A 237 -1.18 6.53 -36.48
C ALA A 237 -0.08 7.58 -36.24
N ILE A 238 -0.24 8.44 -35.24
CA ILE A 238 0.80 9.40 -34.84
C ILE A 238 2.08 8.67 -34.49
N TYR A 239 2.03 7.70 -33.56
CA TYR A 239 3.24 7.04 -33.10
C TYR A 239 3.88 6.17 -34.19
N HIS A 240 3.08 5.48 -35.00
CA HIS A 240 3.59 4.72 -36.14
C HIS A 240 4.38 5.60 -37.11
N THR A 241 3.86 6.79 -37.42
CA THR A 241 4.54 7.74 -38.31
C THR A 241 5.80 8.30 -37.65
N VAL A 242 5.73 8.65 -36.35
CA VAL A 242 6.89 9.10 -35.57
C VAL A 242 8.01 8.06 -35.58
N ILE A 243 7.69 6.78 -35.37
CA ILE A 243 8.70 5.71 -35.37
C ILE A 243 9.28 5.49 -36.76
N THR A 244 8.45 5.48 -37.80
CA THR A 244 8.91 5.36 -39.19
C THR A 244 9.90 6.48 -39.57
N GLU A 245 9.61 7.74 -39.21
CA GLU A 245 10.53 8.84 -39.47
C GLU A 245 11.75 8.84 -38.54
N ALA A 246 11.59 8.38 -37.30
CA ALA A 246 12.70 8.22 -36.35
C ALA A 246 13.70 7.16 -36.83
N GLU A 247 13.25 6.06 -37.45
CA GLU A 247 14.14 5.06 -38.07
C GLU A 247 14.97 5.67 -39.20
N LYS A 248 14.34 6.41 -40.13
CA LYS A 248 15.06 7.10 -41.21
C LYS A 248 16.09 8.09 -40.68
N LYS A 249 15.73 8.86 -39.66
CA LYS A 249 16.64 9.82 -39.01
C LYS A 249 17.76 9.14 -38.25
N PHE A 250 17.47 8.04 -37.57
CA PHE A 250 18.48 7.23 -36.90
C PHE A 250 19.53 6.76 -37.90
N ASP A 251 19.12 6.20 -39.04
CA ASP A 251 20.06 5.76 -40.09
C ASP A 251 20.93 6.91 -40.61
N GLN A 252 20.35 8.11 -40.80
CA GLN A 252 21.11 9.31 -41.20
C GLN A 252 22.17 9.71 -40.16
N ILE A 253 21.80 9.69 -38.87
CA ILE A 253 22.72 9.99 -37.77
C ILE A 253 23.82 8.92 -37.71
N MET A 254 23.48 7.64 -37.85
CA MET A 254 24.44 6.54 -37.82
C MET A 254 25.42 6.58 -39.00
N VAL A 255 24.95 6.92 -40.20
CA VAL A 255 25.84 7.14 -41.36
C VAL A 255 26.82 8.29 -41.08
N SER A 256 26.37 9.35 -40.41
CA SER A 256 27.24 10.47 -40.05
C SER A 256 28.32 10.08 -39.02
N PHE A 257 28.05 9.10 -38.15
CA PHE A 257 29.07 8.52 -37.28
C PHE A 257 30.11 7.67 -38.04
N ALA A 258 29.73 7.05 -39.16
CA ALA A 258 30.58 6.12 -39.92
C ALA A 258 31.43 6.78 -41.03
N SER A 259 31.06 7.96 -41.55
CA SER A 259 31.49 8.43 -42.89
C SER A 259 32.76 9.29 -42.96
N THR A 260 33.80 9.07 -42.16
CA THR A 260 35.11 9.73 -42.42
C THR A 260 36.28 8.74 -42.36
N PRO A 261 36.66 8.12 -43.50
CA PRO A 261 37.81 7.24 -43.56
C PRO A 261 39.10 8.07 -43.52
N GLY A 262 39.89 7.94 -42.46
CA GLY A 262 41.31 8.32 -42.48
C GLY A 262 41.87 9.10 -41.30
N ASP A 263 41.09 9.48 -40.29
CA ASP A 263 41.61 10.29 -39.18
C ASP A 263 41.48 9.60 -37.82
N GLN A 264 42.52 9.69 -36.99
CA GLN A 264 42.65 9.03 -35.68
C GLN A 264 41.76 9.67 -34.58
N SER A 265 40.56 10.16 -34.91
CA SER A 265 39.71 10.89 -33.95
C SER A 265 38.23 10.50 -33.99
N SER A 266 37.93 9.26 -33.61
CA SER A 266 36.56 8.78 -33.37
C SER A 266 35.74 9.71 -32.45
N GLU A 267 36.37 10.32 -31.44
CA GLU A 267 35.74 11.27 -30.52
C GLU A 267 35.28 12.58 -31.18
N ARG A 268 36.05 13.12 -32.16
CA ARG A 268 35.67 14.37 -32.85
C ARG A 268 34.48 14.16 -33.78
N ASN A 269 34.42 13.01 -34.44
CA ASN A 269 33.33 12.66 -35.34
C ASN A 269 32.03 12.46 -34.57
N TYR A 270 32.09 11.78 -33.44
CA TYR A 270 30.94 11.62 -32.53
C TYR A 270 30.40 12.97 -32.05
N GLY A 271 31.29 13.86 -31.57
CA GLY A 271 30.89 15.19 -31.11
C GLY A 271 30.19 16.03 -32.18
N THR A 272 30.62 15.92 -33.44
CA THR A 272 30.04 16.68 -34.57
C THR A 272 28.65 16.16 -34.97
N ALA A 273 28.50 14.83 -35.07
CA ALA A 273 27.23 14.19 -35.38
C ALA A 273 26.20 14.41 -34.24
N SER A 274 26.62 14.27 -32.98
CA SER A 274 25.80 14.55 -31.81
C SER A 274 25.33 16.02 -31.77
N ALA A 275 26.20 16.98 -32.08
CA ALA A 275 25.84 18.39 -32.18
C ALA A 275 24.83 18.66 -33.30
N THR A 276 24.95 17.96 -34.43
CA THR A 276 24.01 18.08 -35.55
C THR A 276 22.63 17.55 -35.17
N ALA A 277 22.55 16.37 -34.55
CA ALA A 277 21.30 15.80 -34.06
C ALA A 277 20.62 16.72 -33.03
N ALA A 278 21.39 17.24 -32.07
CA ALA A 278 20.92 18.22 -31.09
C ALA A 278 20.37 19.50 -31.74
N TYR A 279 21.02 19.99 -32.80
CA TYR A 279 20.57 21.17 -33.54
C TYR A 279 19.25 20.91 -34.28
N GLU A 280 19.14 19.79 -34.99
CA GLU A 280 17.90 19.41 -35.68
C GLU A 280 16.72 19.25 -34.71
N GLN A 281 16.96 18.57 -33.60
CA GLN A 281 15.98 18.40 -32.53
C GLN A 281 15.51 19.75 -31.98
N ALA A 282 16.45 20.67 -31.71
CA ALA A 282 16.14 22.01 -31.23
C ALA A 282 15.37 22.85 -32.26
N GLN A 283 15.66 22.69 -33.56
CA GLN A 283 14.90 23.34 -34.63
C GLN A 283 13.48 22.77 -34.75
N ALA A 284 13.34 21.45 -34.71
CA ALA A 284 12.03 20.79 -34.74
C ALA A 284 11.16 21.26 -33.57
N PHE A 285 11.73 21.32 -32.36
CA PHE A 285 11.03 21.85 -31.21
C PHE A 285 10.67 23.34 -31.36
N GLN A 286 11.57 24.15 -31.93
CA GLN A 286 11.30 25.58 -32.15
C GLN A 286 10.12 25.81 -33.11
N ARG A 287 9.94 24.95 -34.12
CA ARG A 287 8.77 24.99 -35.01
C ARG A 287 7.48 24.67 -34.25
N LEU A 288 7.50 23.65 -33.40
CA LEU A 288 6.35 23.33 -32.53
C LEU A 288 5.97 24.51 -31.62
N VAL A 289 6.96 25.17 -31.02
CA VAL A 289 6.74 26.37 -30.20
C VAL A 289 6.12 27.50 -31.01
N ALA A 290 6.54 27.70 -32.26
CA ALA A 290 6.01 28.76 -33.12
C ALA A 290 4.53 28.53 -33.48
N VAL A 291 4.08 27.28 -33.59
CA VAL A 291 2.67 26.93 -33.78
C VAL A 291 1.86 27.16 -32.50
N LEU A 292 2.38 26.69 -31.36
CA LEU A 292 1.69 26.80 -30.07
C LEU A 292 1.64 28.23 -29.52
N ARG A 293 2.59 29.10 -29.90
CA ARG A 293 2.65 30.49 -29.43
C ARG A 293 3.22 31.41 -30.52
N LYS A 294 2.42 32.39 -30.96
CA LYS A 294 2.85 33.45 -31.88
C LYS A 294 3.75 34.47 -31.17
N SER A 295 4.69 35.04 -31.92
CA SER A 295 5.64 36.06 -31.47
C SER A 295 4.92 37.29 -30.91
N GLY A 296 5.03 37.57 -29.59
CA GLY A 296 4.48 38.79 -28.97
C GLY A 296 3.85 38.62 -27.59
N HIS A 297 3.53 37.40 -27.15
CA HIS A 297 2.96 37.15 -25.83
C HIS A 297 4.02 37.14 -24.71
N ARG A 298 3.78 37.96 -23.66
CA ARG A 298 4.64 38.23 -22.50
C ARG A 298 4.65 37.10 -21.44
N GLU A 299 4.64 35.84 -21.84
CA GLU A 299 4.92 34.77 -20.86
C GLU A 299 6.42 34.55 -20.72
N SER A 300 6.87 34.22 -19.51
CA SER A 300 8.28 33.98 -19.23
C SER A 300 8.83 32.89 -20.16
N PRO A 301 9.94 33.13 -20.88
CA PRO A 301 10.53 32.17 -21.82
C PRO A 301 10.99 30.85 -21.15
N ARG A 302 11.00 30.81 -19.81
CA ARG A 302 11.40 29.63 -19.02
C ARG A 302 10.23 28.76 -18.56
N LEU A 303 8.97 29.16 -18.79
CA LEU A 303 7.82 28.31 -18.46
C LEU A 303 7.62 27.24 -19.54
N PRO A 304 7.41 25.97 -19.16
CA PRO A 304 7.15 24.92 -20.13
C PRO A 304 5.88 25.19 -20.93
N LEU A 305 5.98 25.04 -22.25
CA LEU A 305 4.86 25.09 -23.19
C LEU A 305 4.45 23.66 -23.62
N VAL A 306 5.42 22.74 -23.64
CA VAL A 306 5.21 21.34 -23.99
C VAL A 306 5.69 20.46 -22.84
N ILE A 307 4.85 19.51 -22.43
CA ILE A 307 5.19 18.48 -21.44
C ILE A 307 5.27 17.13 -22.14
N LEU A 308 6.40 16.42 -21.99
CA LEU A 308 6.53 15.03 -22.40
C LEU A 308 6.25 14.15 -21.19
N ALA A 309 5.31 13.22 -21.28
CA ALA A 309 4.96 12.35 -20.15
C ALA A 309 5.25 10.89 -20.49
N PHE A 310 6.30 10.33 -19.91
CA PHE A 310 6.69 8.93 -20.06
C PHE A 310 6.11 8.12 -18.90
N ASP A 311 5.05 7.36 -19.17
CA ASP A 311 4.41 6.45 -18.21
C ASP A 311 5.09 5.07 -18.20
N GLU A 312 5.10 4.44 -17.02
CA GLU A 312 5.85 3.21 -16.72
C GLU A 312 7.35 3.33 -17.10
N ALA A 313 7.96 4.48 -16.84
CA ALA A 313 9.31 4.85 -17.30
C ALA A 313 10.46 3.96 -16.78
N HIS A 314 10.24 3.16 -15.73
CA HIS A 314 11.24 2.18 -15.25
C HIS A 314 11.65 1.16 -16.31
N THR A 315 10.85 0.97 -17.37
CA THR A 315 11.24 0.12 -18.50
C THR A 315 12.46 0.64 -19.26
N LEU A 316 12.74 1.95 -19.19
CA LEU A 316 13.96 2.56 -19.75
C LEU A 316 15.20 2.34 -18.87
N SER A 317 15.01 1.98 -17.60
CA SER A 317 16.08 1.88 -16.60
C SER A 317 16.67 0.47 -16.48
N VAL A 318 16.31 -0.43 -17.39
CA VAL A 318 16.93 -1.75 -17.49
C VAL A 318 18.41 -1.59 -17.89
N PRO A 319 19.37 -2.06 -17.09
CA PRO A 319 20.78 -1.94 -17.41
C PRO A 319 21.15 -2.74 -18.66
N GLN A 320 21.89 -2.12 -19.57
CA GLN A 320 22.55 -2.73 -20.70
C GLN A 320 24.06 -2.74 -20.44
N THR A 321 24.76 -3.79 -20.87
CA THR A 321 26.17 -4.00 -20.55
C THR A 321 26.93 -4.49 -21.76
N ASP A 322 28.14 -3.96 -21.96
CA ASP A 322 29.18 -4.61 -22.76
C ASP A 322 30.33 -5.11 -21.87
N ARG A 323 31.47 -5.46 -22.47
CA ARG A 323 32.64 -5.96 -21.73
C ARG A 323 33.25 -4.93 -20.77
N PHE A 324 32.98 -3.63 -20.93
CA PHE A 324 33.72 -2.55 -20.28
C PHE A 324 32.84 -1.49 -19.61
N SER A 325 31.54 -1.43 -19.92
CA SER A 325 30.64 -0.35 -19.51
C SER A 325 29.21 -0.83 -19.27
N GLN A 326 28.45 -0.03 -18.51
CA GLN A 326 27.04 -0.24 -18.21
C GLN A 326 26.28 1.07 -18.43
N TRP A 327 25.20 1.01 -19.19
CA TRP A 327 24.34 2.17 -19.48
C TRP A 327 22.86 1.79 -19.40
N THR A 328 21.99 2.77 -19.50
CA THR A 328 20.52 2.56 -19.56
C THR A 328 19.95 3.46 -20.65
N SER A 329 18.86 3.02 -21.29
CA SER A 329 18.12 3.89 -22.22
C SER A 329 17.62 5.17 -21.52
N PHE A 330 17.28 5.08 -20.23
CA PHE A 330 16.89 6.25 -19.44
C PHE A 330 17.98 7.32 -19.39
N ALA A 331 19.24 6.94 -19.16
CA ALA A 331 20.36 7.88 -19.13
C ALA A 331 20.56 8.55 -20.50
N GLU A 332 20.52 7.78 -21.59
CA GLU A 332 20.69 8.32 -22.94
C GLU A 332 19.53 9.23 -23.38
N LEU A 333 18.30 8.92 -22.94
CA LEU A 333 17.16 9.82 -23.14
C LEU A 333 17.32 11.12 -22.35
N GLN A 334 17.85 11.08 -21.12
CA GLN A 334 18.17 12.30 -20.36
C GLN A 334 19.21 13.16 -21.08
N SER A 335 20.24 12.54 -21.66
CA SER A 335 21.25 13.20 -22.48
C SER A 335 20.63 13.85 -23.72
N ALA A 336 19.75 13.15 -24.44
CA ALA A 336 19.03 13.70 -25.58
C ALA A 336 18.05 14.84 -25.20
N LEU A 337 17.42 14.80 -24.02
CA LEU A 337 16.55 15.88 -23.53
C LEU A 337 17.34 17.12 -23.11
N ARG A 338 18.60 16.94 -22.69
CA ARG A 338 19.46 18.06 -22.29
C ARG A 338 19.82 18.99 -23.46
N SER A 339 19.88 18.48 -24.68
CA SER A 339 20.13 19.30 -25.89
C SER A 339 19.11 20.44 -26.05
N ILE A 340 17.90 20.26 -25.50
CA ILE A 340 16.79 21.21 -25.55
C ILE A 340 16.44 21.79 -24.16
N GLU A 341 17.33 21.70 -23.17
CA GLU A 341 17.09 22.20 -21.80
C GLU A 341 16.71 23.69 -21.76
N ARG A 342 17.22 24.51 -22.68
CA ARG A 342 16.90 25.95 -22.74
C ARG A 342 15.59 26.27 -23.44
N LYS A 343 14.88 25.27 -23.94
CA LYS A 343 13.59 25.43 -24.61
C LYS A 343 12.43 25.30 -23.60
N PRO A 344 11.23 25.81 -23.91
CA PRO A 344 10.05 25.66 -23.04
C PRO A 344 9.47 24.23 -23.09
N VAL A 345 10.29 23.24 -22.73
CA VAL A 345 9.94 21.82 -22.62
C VAL A 345 10.16 21.32 -21.20
N PHE A 346 9.32 20.41 -20.74
CA PHE A 346 9.50 19.69 -19.49
C PHE A 346 9.15 18.22 -19.65
N SER A 347 9.89 17.31 -19.02
CA SER A 347 9.63 15.88 -19.09
C SER A 347 9.19 15.31 -17.74
N LEU A 348 8.15 14.50 -17.72
CA LEU A 348 7.66 13.76 -16.57
C LEU A 348 7.92 12.28 -16.78
N PHE A 349 8.54 11.62 -15.81
CA PHE A 349 8.81 10.18 -15.83
C PHE A 349 8.03 9.51 -14.70
N LEU A 350 6.93 8.85 -15.03
CA LEU A 350 6.05 8.22 -14.05
C LEU A 350 6.55 6.81 -13.80
N SER A 351 6.88 6.51 -12.54
CA SER A 351 7.46 5.22 -12.19
C SER A 351 6.99 4.72 -10.83
N ARG A 352 7.16 3.42 -10.62
CA ARG A 352 6.96 2.73 -9.34
C ARG A 352 8.25 2.63 -8.52
N THR A 353 9.39 2.85 -9.18
CA THR A 353 10.73 2.86 -8.59
C THR A 353 11.44 4.10 -9.08
N ALA A 354 12.06 4.85 -8.17
CA ALA A 354 12.97 5.93 -8.55
C ALA A 354 14.16 5.32 -9.29
N SER A 355 14.38 5.76 -10.52
CA SER A 355 15.51 5.29 -11.32
C SER A 355 16.77 5.90 -10.70
N GLY A 356 17.53 5.07 -9.98
CA GLY A 356 18.81 5.50 -9.43
C GLY A 356 19.69 5.96 -10.58
N LYS A 357 20.43 7.07 -10.39
CA LYS A 357 21.46 7.49 -11.33
C LYS A 357 22.54 6.40 -11.32
N THR A 358 22.53 5.52 -12.32
CA THR A 358 23.59 4.51 -12.47
C THR A 358 24.89 5.24 -12.78
N SER A 359 25.71 5.54 -11.76
CA SER A 359 27.01 6.18 -11.93
C SER A 359 28.18 5.20 -12.01
N LYS A 360 27.93 3.90 -12.16
CA LYS A 360 29.00 2.91 -12.23
C LYS A 360 29.25 2.54 -13.70
N LEU A 361 30.03 3.41 -14.36
CA LEU A 361 30.69 3.23 -15.68
C LEU A 361 29.88 3.68 -16.92
N THR A 362 29.49 4.96 -16.94
CA THR A 362 28.99 5.69 -18.13
C THR A 362 30.13 6.42 -18.89
N PRO A 363 29.90 6.88 -20.14
CA PRO A 363 30.88 7.63 -20.94
C PRO A 363 31.42 8.90 -20.24
N SER A 364 32.60 9.38 -20.67
CA SER A 364 33.36 10.46 -20.00
C SER A 364 32.58 11.76 -19.74
N GLN A 365 31.64 12.14 -20.62
CA GLN A 365 30.81 13.33 -20.45
C GLN A 365 29.75 13.18 -19.34
N ASP A 366 29.21 11.98 -19.13
CA ASP A 366 28.22 11.73 -18.07
C ASP A 366 28.85 11.51 -16.72
N VAL A 367 30.10 11.03 -16.68
CA VAL A 367 30.92 11.07 -15.46
C VAL A 367 31.17 12.52 -15.05
N ASP A 368 31.53 13.40 -16.00
CA ASP A 368 31.70 14.82 -15.71
C ASP A 368 30.39 15.46 -15.24
N ASN A 369 29.26 15.17 -15.90
CA ASN A 369 27.98 15.73 -15.49
C ASN A 369 27.45 15.18 -14.14
N ALA A 370 27.61 13.88 -13.88
CA ALA A 370 27.29 13.29 -12.59
C ALA A 370 28.18 13.89 -11.49
N ASN A 371 29.47 14.06 -11.76
CA ASN A 371 30.38 14.79 -10.87
C ASN A 371 29.91 16.23 -10.66
N ARG A 372 29.45 16.93 -11.70
CA ARG A 372 28.92 18.30 -11.59
C ARG A 372 27.63 18.40 -10.79
N ILE A 373 26.81 17.34 -10.76
CA ILE A 373 25.68 17.26 -9.82
C ILE A 373 26.20 17.05 -8.39
N ILE A 374 27.17 16.16 -8.20
CA ILE A 374 27.79 15.87 -6.89
C ILE A 374 28.49 17.11 -6.32
N THR A 375 29.21 17.87 -7.14
CA THR A 375 29.88 19.13 -6.76
C THR A 375 28.91 20.30 -6.65
N GLY A 376 27.63 20.12 -7.00
CA GLY A 376 26.58 21.14 -6.87
C GLY A 376 26.54 22.19 -7.99
N GLU A 377 27.35 22.02 -9.04
CA GLU A 377 27.32 22.88 -10.23
C GLU A 377 26.04 22.73 -11.04
N LEU A 378 25.49 21.51 -11.11
CA LEU A 378 24.22 21.21 -11.76
C LEU A 378 23.17 20.75 -10.74
N ARG A 379 21.95 21.26 -10.86
CA ARG A 379 20.83 20.93 -9.96
C ARG A 379 19.90 19.92 -10.61
N SER A 380 19.47 18.93 -9.83
CA SER A 380 18.38 18.03 -10.22
C SER A 380 17.06 18.52 -9.63
N ILE A 381 15.98 18.40 -10.39
CA ILE A 381 14.64 18.70 -9.90
C ILE A 381 14.23 17.61 -8.89
N PRO A 382 13.67 17.95 -7.72
CA PRO A 382 13.22 16.96 -6.76
C PRO A 382 12.16 16.02 -7.34
N ILE A 383 12.24 14.75 -6.93
CA ILE A 383 11.25 13.72 -7.26
C ILE A 383 9.90 14.12 -6.67
N TYR A 384 8.84 13.94 -7.46
CA TYR A 384 7.47 14.25 -7.06
C TYR A 384 6.76 13.00 -6.55
N THR A 385 6.29 13.03 -5.30
CA THR A 385 5.60 11.90 -4.64
C THR A 385 4.13 12.20 -4.33
N LEU A 386 3.68 13.43 -4.55
CA LEU A 386 2.41 13.99 -4.06
C LEU A 386 1.26 13.80 -5.06
N THR A 387 0.79 12.56 -5.21
CA THR A 387 -0.29 12.22 -6.16
C THR A 387 -1.70 12.39 -5.59
N GLY A 388 -1.83 12.80 -4.33
CA GLY A 388 -3.09 12.82 -3.57
C GLY A 388 -3.33 11.52 -2.78
N TYR A 389 -4.12 11.63 -1.71
CA TYR A 389 -4.52 10.54 -0.82
C TYR A 389 -5.87 10.89 -0.17
N ASP A 390 -6.73 9.90 0.10
CA ASP A 390 -8.09 10.09 0.62
C ASP A 390 -8.98 11.01 -0.23
N GLN A 391 -8.68 11.20 -1.52
CA GLN A 391 -9.43 12.10 -2.41
C GLN A 391 -10.91 11.70 -2.59
N LEU A 392 -11.20 10.39 -2.46
CA LEU A 392 -12.54 9.85 -2.53
C LEU A 392 -13.15 9.58 -1.15
N ALA A 393 -12.38 9.77 -0.07
CA ALA A 393 -12.85 9.46 1.27
C ALA A 393 -14.02 10.40 1.61
N PRO A 394 -15.11 9.87 2.19
CA PRO A 394 -16.23 10.70 2.60
C PRO A 394 -15.75 11.71 3.64
N THR A 395 -16.16 12.97 3.49
CA THR A 395 -15.91 13.97 4.53
C THR A 395 -16.67 13.59 5.79
N LEU A 396 -15.93 13.34 6.87
CA LEU A 396 -16.52 12.95 8.14
C LEU A 396 -17.04 14.18 8.89
N ASP A 397 -18.36 14.34 8.92
CA ASP A 397 -19.02 15.29 9.78
C ASP A 397 -19.33 14.64 11.14
N LEU A 398 -18.53 14.95 12.16
CA LEU A 398 -18.76 14.42 13.52
C LEU A 398 -20.05 14.95 14.16
N SER A 399 -20.71 15.97 13.60
CA SER A 399 -22.04 16.41 14.02
C SER A 399 -23.16 15.52 13.46
N ASN A 400 -22.89 14.81 12.36
CA ASN A 400 -23.76 13.81 11.76
C ASN A 400 -23.00 12.48 11.52
N PRO A 401 -22.59 11.79 12.61
CA PRO A 401 -21.71 10.64 12.50
C PRO A 401 -22.42 9.43 11.92
N LYS A 402 -21.62 8.53 11.35
CA LYS A 402 -22.08 7.29 10.75
C LYS A 402 -22.26 6.20 11.80
N THR A 403 -23.06 5.19 11.47
CA THR A 403 -23.23 4.01 12.32
C THR A 403 -22.10 3.00 12.11
N LEU A 404 -21.97 2.02 13.00
CA LEU A 404 -21.00 0.93 12.79
C LEU A 404 -21.35 0.13 11.52
N ASP A 405 -22.63 -0.11 11.24
CA ASP A 405 -23.08 -0.80 10.02
C ASP A 405 -22.61 -0.10 8.73
N GLU A 406 -22.61 1.24 8.73
CA GLU A 406 -22.17 2.01 7.57
C GLU A 406 -20.64 1.95 7.41
N VAL A 407 -19.87 2.10 8.49
CA VAL A 407 -18.40 2.21 8.39
C VAL A 407 -17.70 0.88 8.11
N VAL A 408 -18.36 -0.26 8.39
CA VAL A 408 -17.83 -1.59 8.08
C VAL A 408 -18.08 -2.03 6.64
N ALA A 409 -18.93 -1.32 5.89
CA ALA A 409 -19.34 -1.71 4.54
C ALA A 409 -18.20 -1.55 3.52
N ASP A 410 -18.19 -2.40 2.49
CA ASP A 410 -17.23 -2.31 1.38
C ASP A 410 -17.26 -0.94 0.70
N SER A 411 -18.46 -0.38 0.52
CA SER A 411 -18.70 0.97 -0.02
C SER A 411 -18.16 2.11 0.85
N TRP A 412 -17.75 1.84 2.08
CA TRP A 412 -17.13 2.81 2.97
C TRP A 412 -15.62 2.64 2.96
N ILE A 413 -15.14 1.42 3.26
CA ILE A 413 -13.72 1.14 3.41
C ILE A 413 -12.92 1.29 2.11
N CYS A 414 -13.54 1.12 0.94
CA CYS A 414 -12.84 1.23 -0.34
C CYS A 414 -12.55 2.68 -0.77
N HIS A 415 -13.21 3.66 -0.16
CA HIS A 415 -13.04 5.08 -0.47
C HIS A 415 -11.91 5.74 0.31
N TYR A 416 -11.44 5.10 1.39
CA TYR A 416 -10.28 5.55 2.15
C TYR A 416 -8.97 5.08 1.51
N GLY A 417 -8.02 5.99 1.44
CA GLY A 417 -6.68 5.79 0.93
C GLY A 417 -6.55 6.11 -0.54
N ARG A 418 -6.21 5.09 -1.33
CA ARG A 418 -5.92 5.23 -2.76
C ARG A 418 -7.19 5.36 -3.60
N PRO A 419 -7.23 6.27 -4.59
CA PRO A 419 -8.45 6.53 -5.37
C PRO A 419 -8.87 5.37 -6.29
N LEU A 420 -7.96 4.45 -6.66
CA LEU A 420 -8.29 3.32 -7.54
C LEU A 420 -9.46 2.50 -7.01
N PHE A 421 -9.49 2.22 -5.70
CA PHE A 421 -10.43 1.26 -5.14
C PHE A 421 -11.85 1.84 -5.09
N GLY A 422 -12.02 3.04 -4.53
CA GLY A 422 -13.31 3.73 -4.47
C GLY A 422 -13.87 4.02 -5.86
N SER A 423 -13.06 4.57 -6.77
CA SER A 423 -13.51 4.87 -8.14
C SER A 423 -13.92 3.61 -8.91
N ARG A 424 -13.18 2.51 -8.75
CA ARG A 424 -13.53 1.20 -9.34
C ARG A 424 -14.82 0.64 -8.74
N TYR A 425 -15.03 0.82 -7.43
CA TYR A 425 -16.25 0.39 -6.76
C TYR A 425 -17.47 1.14 -7.28
N ASP A 426 -17.37 2.47 -7.37
CA ASP A 426 -18.47 3.36 -7.79
C ASP A 426 -18.92 3.09 -9.23
N HIS A 427 -17.96 2.83 -10.12
CA HIS A 427 -18.22 2.53 -11.53
C HIS A 427 -18.35 1.03 -11.82
N GLY A 428 -18.22 0.18 -10.80
CA GLY A 428 -18.28 -1.27 -10.92
C GLY A 428 -19.72 -1.79 -10.93
N ALA A 429 -19.97 -2.84 -11.73
CA ALA A 429 -21.17 -3.66 -11.57
C ALA A 429 -21.10 -4.49 -10.27
N ASP A 430 -22.22 -5.09 -9.85
CA ASP A 430 -22.29 -5.86 -8.59
C ASP A 430 -21.18 -6.92 -8.42
N PRO A 431 -20.74 -7.68 -9.45
CA PRO A 431 -19.60 -8.59 -9.32
C PRO A 431 -18.26 -7.88 -9.00
N ILE A 432 -18.05 -6.66 -9.52
CA ILE A 432 -16.86 -5.86 -9.23
C ILE A 432 -16.89 -5.36 -7.79
N LYS A 433 -18.06 -4.90 -7.33
CA LYS A 433 -18.28 -4.46 -5.95
C LYS A 433 -18.07 -5.60 -4.97
N ALA A 434 -18.65 -6.77 -5.23
CA ALA A 434 -18.50 -7.96 -4.40
C ALA A 434 -17.05 -8.50 -4.36
N GLY A 435 -16.28 -8.30 -5.43
CA GLY A 435 -14.90 -8.75 -5.56
C GLY A 435 -13.83 -7.72 -5.12
N ILE A 436 -14.21 -6.55 -4.59
CA ILE A 436 -13.27 -5.44 -4.37
C ILE A 436 -12.15 -5.78 -3.37
N VAL A 437 -12.47 -6.53 -2.32
CA VAL A 437 -11.49 -6.95 -1.29
C VAL A 437 -10.47 -7.95 -1.88
N GLU A 438 -10.92 -8.90 -2.70
CA GLU A 438 -10.03 -9.86 -3.35
C GLU A 438 -9.16 -9.19 -4.42
N PHE A 439 -9.72 -8.24 -5.17
CA PHE A 439 -8.96 -7.41 -6.09
C PHE A 439 -7.86 -6.62 -5.35
N ALA A 440 -8.18 -6.03 -4.21
CA ALA A 440 -7.22 -5.35 -3.35
C ALA A 440 -6.13 -6.31 -2.82
N ALA A 441 -6.48 -7.54 -2.43
CA ALA A 441 -5.51 -8.55 -1.99
C ALA A 441 -4.57 -8.97 -3.12
N CYS A 442 -5.08 -9.18 -4.33
CA CYS A 442 -4.25 -9.47 -5.49
C CYS A 442 -3.28 -8.32 -5.80
N LYS A 443 -3.74 -7.07 -5.70
CA LYS A 443 -2.87 -5.89 -5.88
C LYS A 443 -1.80 -5.79 -4.79
N LEU A 444 -2.15 -6.01 -3.52
CA LEU A 444 -1.21 -5.98 -2.39
C LEU A 444 -0.11 -7.04 -2.52
N LEU A 445 -0.47 -8.23 -3.00
CA LEU A 445 0.43 -9.38 -3.13
C LEU A 445 1.15 -9.45 -4.48
N ASN A 446 0.90 -8.48 -5.37
CA ASN A 446 1.33 -8.51 -6.77
C ASN A 446 0.93 -9.81 -7.50
N ALA A 447 -0.25 -10.34 -7.18
CA ALA A 447 -0.80 -11.55 -7.77
C ALA A 447 -1.69 -11.21 -8.96
N LYS A 448 -1.72 -12.10 -9.97
CA LYS A 448 -2.44 -11.83 -11.23
C LYS A 448 -3.96 -11.93 -11.06
N ASN A 449 -4.46 -13.07 -10.62
CA ASN A 449 -5.90 -13.39 -10.67
C ASN A 449 -6.49 -13.86 -9.33
N HIS A 450 -5.68 -14.42 -8.45
CA HIS A 450 -6.13 -14.95 -7.16
C HIS A 450 -5.05 -14.73 -6.10
N ILE A 451 -5.47 -14.76 -4.83
CA ILE A 451 -4.54 -14.80 -3.70
C ILE A 451 -3.69 -16.08 -3.83
N PRO A 452 -2.35 -15.98 -3.75
CA PRO A 452 -1.48 -17.15 -3.85
C PRO A 452 -1.72 -18.12 -2.69
N SER A 453 -1.42 -19.39 -2.92
CA SER A 453 -1.48 -20.41 -1.87
C SER A 453 -0.27 -20.33 -0.93
N GLU A 454 0.87 -19.85 -1.41
CA GLU A 454 2.11 -19.68 -0.65
C GLU A 454 2.56 -18.23 -0.69
N PHE A 455 3.20 -17.77 0.37
CA PHE A 455 3.59 -16.37 0.55
C PHE A 455 5.09 -16.26 0.72
N ASP A 456 5.74 -15.47 -0.13
CA ASP A 456 7.15 -15.13 0.03
C ASP A 456 7.35 -14.05 1.12
N GLY A 457 8.60 -13.82 1.51
CA GLY A 457 8.93 -12.82 2.54
C GLY A 457 8.41 -11.41 2.24
N PRO A 458 8.59 -10.87 1.02
CA PRO A 458 8.01 -9.59 0.63
C PRO A 458 6.48 -9.52 0.73
N GLN A 459 5.76 -10.58 0.35
CA GLN A 459 4.31 -10.68 0.48
C GLN A 459 3.86 -10.76 1.95
N GLN A 460 4.59 -11.53 2.77
CA GLN A 460 4.36 -11.60 4.21
C GLN A 460 4.54 -10.23 4.87
N LEU A 461 5.63 -9.51 4.54
CA LEU A 461 5.86 -8.14 4.99
C LEU A 461 4.74 -7.19 4.55
N ALA A 462 4.26 -7.32 3.31
CA ALA A 462 3.18 -6.49 2.79
C ALA A 462 1.88 -6.66 3.61
N CYS A 463 1.48 -7.91 3.87
CA CYS A 463 0.31 -8.20 4.70
C CYS A 463 0.48 -7.69 6.12
N LEU A 464 1.61 -8.00 6.77
CA LEU A 464 1.87 -7.60 8.15
C LEU A 464 1.95 -6.07 8.29
N SER A 465 2.56 -5.37 7.33
CA SER A 465 2.70 -3.90 7.38
C SER A 465 1.37 -3.16 7.19
N GLN A 466 0.37 -3.78 6.56
CA GLN A 466 -0.98 -3.21 6.45
C GLN A 466 -1.80 -3.40 7.73
N ARG A 467 -1.38 -4.31 8.62
CA ARG A 467 -2.08 -4.65 9.86
C ARG A 467 -1.38 -4.07 11.10
N LEU A 468 -0.06 -4.00 11.05
CA LEU A 468 0.84 -3.57 12.11
C LEU A 468 1.68 -2.38 11.59
N PRO A 469 1.96 -1.35 12.41
CA PRO A 469 2.74 -0.19 11.99
C PRO A 469 4.23 -0.53 11.89
N LEU A 470 4.63 -1.25 10.83
CA LEU A 470 6.00 -1.66 10.57
C LEU A 470 6.74 -0.61 9.71
N GLU A 471 7.65 0.10 10.36
CA GLU A 471 8.46 1.16 9.75
C GLU A 471 9.84 0.66 9.31
N PHE A 472 10.33 1.17 8.19
CA PHE A 472 11.66 0.85 7.69
C PHE A 472 12.74 1.71 8.39
N GLU A 473 13.90 1.10 8.63
CA GLU A 473 15.15 1.73 9.10
C GLU A 473 16.28 1.39 8.11
N SER A 474 16.19 1.97 6.91
CA SER A 474 17.06 1.63 5.78
C SER A 474 18.40 2.37 5.79
N THR A 475 19.38 1.84 6.51
CA THR A 475 20.73 2.45 6.61
C THR A 475 21.71 1.99 5.52
N THR A 476 21.51 0.79 4.96
CA THR A 476 22.39 0.17 3.94
C THR A 476 21.78 0.14 2.54
N GLN A 477 22.58 -0.05 1.49
CA GLN A 477 22.06 -0.19 0.12
C GLN A 477 21.04 -1.34 0.00
N ARG A 478 21.38 -2.53 0.52
CA ARG A 478 20.48 -3.70 0.49
C ARG A 478 19.16 -3.41 1.19
N SER A 479 19.19 -2.71 2.32
CA SER A 479 17.97 -2.33 3.03
C SER A 479 17.06 -1.40 2.21
N ARG A 480 17.66 -0.45 1.49
CA ARG A 480 16.93 0.47 0.61
C ARG A 480 16.30 -0.25 -0.58
N GLU A 481 16.93 -1.29 -1.10
CA GLU A 481 16.36 -2.12 -2.18
C GLU A 481 15.12 -2.89 -1.73
N GLN A 482 15.12 -3.41 -0.50
CA GLN A 482 13.95 -4.08 0.08
C GLN A 482 12.79 -3.09 0.31
N GLU A 483 13.07 -1.88 0.80
CA GLU A 483 12.07 -0.82 0.96
C GLU A 483 11.50 -0.37 -0.38
N LYS A 484 12.36 -0.12 -1.38
CA LYS A 484 11.96 0.17 -2.77
C LYS A 484 11.04 -0.90 -3.33
N LYS A 485 11.34 -2.18 -3.07
CA LYS A 485 10.53 -3.29 -3.57
C LYS A 485 9.11 -3.25 -3.00
N GLN A 486 8.94 -2.87 -1.74
CA GLN A 486 7.62 -2.74 -1.13
C GLN A 486 6.78 -1.64 -1.78
N VAL A 487 7.39 -0.52 -2.20
CA VAL A 487 6.70 0.54 -2.96
C VAL A 487 6.35 0.06 -4.37
N GLU A 488 7.29 -0.62 -5.02
CA GLU A 488 7.18 -1.00 -6.44
C GLU A 488 6.03 -1.98 -6.71
N VAL A 489 5.90 -3.00 -5.85
CA VAL A 489 5.01 -4.15 -6.09
C VAL A 489 4.04 -4.45 -4.96
N HIS A 490 4.22 -3.90 -3.75
CA HIS A 490 3.40 -4.26 -2.58
C HIS A 490 2.63 -3.10 -1.97
N LEU A 491 2.31 -2.08 -2.78
CA LEU A 491 1.47 -0.95 -2.37
C LEU A 491 1.95 -0.24 -1.09
N ARG A 492 3.27 -0.17 -0.84
CA ARG A 492 3.78 0.72 0.21
C ARG A 492 3.81 2.16 -0.30
N VAL A 493 3.36 3.12 0.50
CA VAL A 493 3.33 4.54 0.09
C VAL A 493 4.73 5.14 0.24
N CYS A 494 5.18 5.83 -0.81
CA CYS A 494 6.37 6.64 -0.76
C CYS A 494 6.01 8.08 -0.35
N LEU A 495 6.41 8.52 0.84
CA LEU A 495 6.15 9.87 1.32
C LEU A 495 7.16 10.87 0.75
N ARG A 496 8.45 10.49 0.75
CA ARG A 496 9.54 11.35 0.30
C ARG A 496 10.69 10.52 -0.27
N ILE A 497 11.31 11.04 -1.32
CA ILE A 497 12.60 10.59 -1.85
C ILE A 497 13.48 11.81 -2.03
N ASP A 498 14.75 11.72 -1.65
CA ASP A 498 15.71 12.76 -2.02
C ASP A 498 16.08 12.68 -3.52
N ALA A 499 16.64 13.77 -4.06
CA ALA A 499 16.99 13.85 -5.49
C ALA A 499 18.16 12.91 -5.89
N GLY A 500 18.91 12.39 -4.91
CA GLY A 500 19.96 11.39 -5.12
C GLY A 500 19.45 9.95 -5.08
N VAL A 501 18.20 9.73 -4.67
CA VAL A 501 17.63 8.41 -4.36
C VAL A 501 18.44 7.66 -3.28
N GLU A 502 19.12 8.41 -2.43
CA GLU A 502 19.94 7.93 -1.31
C GLU A 502 19.07 7.63 -0.09
N SER A 503 18.08 8.47 0.17
CA SER A 503 17.11 8.31 1.26
C SER A 503 15.68 8.28 0.73
N MET A 504 14.90 7.38 1.32
CA MET A 504 13.49 7.20 1.05
C MET A 504 12.75 7.11 2.38
N VAL A 505 11.58 7.71 2.45
CA VAL A 505 10.67 7.57 3.59
C VAL A 505 9.39 6.94 3.08
N THR A 506 9.10 5.72 3.53
CA THR A 506 7.92 4.98 3.13
C THR A 506 7.07 4.54 4.32
N THR A 507 5.78 4.40 4.10
CA THR A 507 4.84 3.93 5.12
C THR A 507 3.76 3.04 4.52
N SER A 508 3.12 2.24 5.37
CA SER A 508 1.84 1.58 5.06
C SER A 508 0.77 2.35 5.83
N PRO A 509 0.12 3.35 5.19
CA PRO A 509 -0.83 4.20 5.88
C PRO A 509 -2.13 3.46 6.19
N SER A 510 -3.01 4.09 6.97
CA SER A 510 -4.33 3.56 7.32
C SER A 510 -5.21 3.37 6.08
N GLU A 511 -5.25 2.16 5.53
CA GLU A 511 -6.08 1.77 4.38
C GLU A 511 -7.01 0.63 4.77
N PRO A 512 -8.25 0.92 5.18
CA PRO A 512 -9.13 -0.09 5.78
C PRO A 512 -9.43 -1.24 4.80
N LEU A 513 -9.55 -0.95 3.50
CA LEU A 513 -9.69 -1.98 2.46
C LEU A 513 -8.43 -2.85 2.32
N LEU A 514 -7.23 -2.27 2.34
CA LEU A 514 -5.99 -3.04 2.25
C LEU A 514 -5.73 -3.86 3.52
N ALA A 515 -6.15 -3.36 4.68
CA ALA A 515 -6.13 -4.10 5.93
C ALA A 515 -7.09 -5.30 5.91
N GLU A 516 -8.29 -5.17 5.32
CA GLU A 516 -9.18 -6.32 5.07
C GLU A 516 -8.58 -7.31 4.05
N ALA A 517 -7.97 -6.80 2.98
CA ALA A 517 -7.29 -7.60 1.98
C ALA A 517 -6.13 -8.41 2.59
N ALA A 518 -5.35 -7.81 3.48
CA ALA A 518 -4.31 -8.47 4.25
C ALA A 518 -4.89 -9.54 5.18
N SER A 519 -5.98 -9.27 5.90
CA SER A 519 -6.68 -10.29 6.72
C SER A 519 -7.17 -11.47 5.88
N LEU A 520 -7.71 -11.21 4.69
CA LEU A 520 -8.14 -12.28 3.77
C LEU A 520 -6.97 -13.18 3.34
N ALA A 521 -5.79 -12.61 3.16
CA ALA A 521 -4.57 -13.36 2.86
C ALA A 521 -4.02 -14.11 4.09
N MET A 522 -3.97 -13.44 5.24
CA MET A 522 -3.45 -13.98 6.51
C MET A 522 -4.29 -15.12 7.08
N ARG A 523 -5.58 -15.17 6.78
CA ARG A 523 -6.48 -16.28 7.17
C ARG A 523 -6.34 -17.52 6.29
N ARG A 524 -5.48 -17.51 5.26
CA ARG A 524 -5.24 -18.69 4.43
C ARG A 524 -4.43 -19.73 5.24
N PRO A 525 -4.70 -21.04 5.09
CA PRO A 525 -4.04 -22.08 5.91
C PRO A 525 -2.52 -22.10 5.88
N LYS A 526 -1.90 -21.59 4.81
CA LYS A 526 -0.44 -21.55 4.63
C LYS A 526 0.20 -20.22 5.07
N PHE A 527 -0.57 -19.26 5.59
CA PHE A 527 -0.01 -18.04 6.14
C PHE A 527 0.27 -18.23 7.63
N ASP A 528 1.52 -18.57 7.96
CA ASP A 528 1.98 -18.68 9.34
C ASP A 528 2.41 -17.30 9.86
N ALA A 529 1.48 -16.58 10.50
CA ALA A 529 1.70 -15.20 10.89
C ALA A 529 2.84 -15.01 11.93
N PRO A 530 2.99 -15.86 12.97
CA PRO A 530 4.12 -15.77 13.90
C PRO A 530 5.48 -15.98 13.22
N ASN A 531 5.61 -17.02 12.38
CA ASN A 531 6.88 -17.24 11.66
C ASN A 531 7.13 -16.16 10.61
N ALA A 532 6.09 -15.67 9.92
CA ALA A 532 6.19 -14.54 9.01
C ALA A 532 6.70 -13.28 9.73
N LEU A 533 6.17 -12.95 10.92
CA LEU A 533 6.65 -11.82 11.71
C LEU A 533 8.11 -12.01 12.12
N LYS A 534 8.48 -13.21 12.57
CA LYS A 534 9.87 -13.54 12.91
C LYS A 534 10.80 -13.34 11.72
N SER A 535 10.47 -13.92 10.56
CA SER A 535 11.23 -13.77 9.33
C SER A 535 11.30 -12.32 8.85
N VAL A 536 10.24 -11.54 9.04
CA VAL A 536 10.23 -10.11 8.74
C VAL A 536 11.20 -9.34 9.62
N LEU A 537 11.14 -9.55 10.95
CA LEU A 537 12.02 -8.86 11.91
C LEU A 537 13.49 -9.28 11.78
N ASP A 538 13.77 -10.50 11.31
CA ASP A 538 15.12 -11.02 11.10
C ASP A 538 15.68 -10.65 9.71
N GLY A 539 14.85 -10.65 8.67
CA GLY A 539 15.26 -10.56 7.27
C GLY A 539 15.09 -9.19 6.61
N PHE A 540 14.38 -8.25 7.26
CA PHE A 540 14.13 -6.91 6.74
C PHE A 540 14.63 -5.82 7.70
N PRO A 541 15.02 -4.66 7.14
CA PRO A 541 15.47 -3.48 7.89
C PRO A 541 14.28 -2.75 8.52
N ILE A 542 13.53 -3.43 9.39
CA ILE A 542 12.39 -2.86 10.09
C ILE A 542 12.87 -2.32 11.44
N ASN A 543 12.39 -1.13 11.81
CA ASN A 543 12.59 -0.60 13.15
C ASN A 543 11.96 -1.56 14.16
N LYS A 544 12.81 -2.16 15.00
CA LYS A 544 12.39 -3.25 15.88
C LYS A 544 11.72 -2.75 17.16
N GLY A 545 11.84 -1.47 17.50
CA GLY A 545 11.17 -0.82 18.64
C GLY A 545 11.12 -1.64 19.93
N VAL A 546 10.05 -1.45 20.70
CA VAL A 546 9.70 -2.27 21.88
C VAL A 546 8.94 -3.50 21.39
N ARG A 547 9.66 -4.59 21.05
CA ARG A 547 9.07 -5.76 20.37
C ARG A 547 7.88 -6.40 21.11
N GLY A 548 7.78 -6.24 22.44
CA GLY A 548 6.65 -6.73 23.23
C GLY A 548 5.30 -6.18 22.74
N GLU A 549 5.24 -4.88 22.42
CA GLU A 549 4.02 -4.24 21.88
C GLU A 549 3.61 -4.90 20.56
N THR A 550 4.55 -5.09 19.64
CA THR A 550 4.32 -5.73 18.34
C THR A 550 3.74 -7.15 18.48
N LEU A 551 4.14 -7.92 19.50
CA LEU A 551 3.56 -9.25 19.75
C LEU A 551 2.10 -9.16 20.19
N ILE A 552 1.77 -8.21 21.07
CA ILE A 552 0.39 -7.98 21.49
C ILE A 552 -0.46 -7.48 20.30
N LEU A 553 0.07 -6.60 19.46
CA LEU A 553 -0.63 -6.18 18.24
C LEU A 553 -0.93 -7.37 17.31
N LEU A 554 0.01 -8.30 17.14
CA LEU A 554 -0.22 -9.52 16.36
C LEU A 554 -1.29 -10.41 17.01
N LEU A 555 -1.24 -10.63 18.33
CA LEU A 555 -2.25 -11.43 19.05
C LEU A 555 -3.65 -10.85 18.92
N LEU A 556 -3.80 -9.52 19.10
CA LEU A 556 -5.09 -8.82 18.92
C LEU A 556 -5.58 -8.90 17.48
N THR A 557 -4.67 -8.80 16.50
CA THR A 557 -4.98 -8.95 15.07
C THR A 557 -5.52 -10.34 14.75
N LEU A 558 -4.87 -11.39 15.27
CA LEU A 558 -5.28 -12.77 15.07
C LEU A 558 -6.59 -13.10 15.81
N ALA A 559 -6.78 -12.60 17.02
CA ALA A 559 -8.03 -12.73 17.76
C ALA A 559 -9.20 -12.10 16.99
N ARG A 560 -9.02 -10.88 16.46
CA ARG A 560 -10.02 -10.23 15.60
C ARG A 560 -10.33 -11.06 14.36
N ASP A 561 -9.31 -11.59 13.68
CA ASP A 561 -9.52 -12.37 12.46
C ASP A 561 -10.22 -13.70 12.72
N ALA A 562 -10.01 -14.31 13.89
CA ALA A 562 -10.78 -15.46 14.35
C ALA A 562 -12.27 -15.11 14.51
N VAL A 563 -12.62 -13.97 15.11
CA VAL A 563 -14.02 -13.52 15.25
C VAL A 563 -14.68 -13.33 13.87
N VAL A 564 -14.04 -12.55 12.99
CA VAL A 564 -14.60 -12.20 11.68
C VAL A 564 -14.63 -13.39 10.71
N GLN A 565 -13.83 -14.44 10.93
CA GLN A 565 -13.90 -15.66 10.14
C GLN A 565 -15.26 -16.37 10.25
N TYR A 566 -15.91 -16.32 11.41
CA TYR A 566 -17.22 -16.94 11.63
C TYR A 566 -18.39 -16.06 11.17
N GLN A 567 -18.16 -14.75 11.00
CA GLN A 567 -19.16 -13.79 10.50
C GLN A 567 -18.58 -12.89 9.38
N PRO A 568 -18.25 -13.42 8.18
CA PRO A 568 -17.51 -12.68 7.16
C PRO A 568 -18.24 -11.45 6.61
N ALA A 569 -19.56 -11.39 6.77
CA ALA A 569 -20.39 -10.27 6.35
C ALA A 569 -20.40 -9.10 7.36
N TYR A 570 -19.81 -9.29 8.54
CA TYR A 570 -19.87 -8.34 9.65
C TYR A 570 -18.48 -8.11 10.23
N ARG A 571 -17.97 -6.88 10.12
CA ARG A 571 -16.62 -6.49 10.60
C ARG A 571 -16.64 -5.72 11.91
N ALA A 572 -17.82 -5.60 12.50
CA ALA A 572 -18.04 -5.16 13.88
C ALA A 572 -18.39 -6.40 14.71
N PHE A 573 -17.94 -6.44 15.95
CA PHE A 573 -18.15 -7.57 16.86
C PHE A 573 -18.14 -7.04 18.30
N THR A 574 -18.66 -7.81 19.25
CA THR A 574 -18.70 -7.34 20.63
C THR A 574 -17.31 -7.38 21.27
N VAL A 575 -17.12 -6.56 22.30
CA VAL A 575 -15.91 -6.63 23.13
C VAL A 575 -15.73 -8.04 23.72
N ILE A 576 -16.83 -8.70 24.11
CA ILE A 576 -16.81 -10.07 24.65
C ILE A 576 -16.32 -11.07 23.60
N GLU A 577 -16.78 -10.96 22.36
CA GLU A 577 -16.30 -11.81 21.26
C GLU A 577 -14.79 -11.66 21.04
N LEU A 578 -14.27 -10.42 21.09
CA LEU A 578 -12.83 -10.17 20.96
C LEU A 578 -12.03 -10.78 22.11
N ILE A 579 -12.45 -10.54 23.35
CA ILE A 579 -11.79 -11.05 24.55
C ILE A 579 -11.85 -12.58 24.60
N THR A 580 -12.97 -13.16 24.20
CA THR A 580 -13.16 -14.61 24.08
C THR A 580 -12.28 -15.20 22.97
N ALA A 581 -12.06 -14.48 21.87
CA ALA A 581 -11.13 -14.90 20.83
C ALA A 581 -9.66 -14.70 21.21
N LEU A 582 -9.37 -13.85 22.20
CA LEU A 582 -8.03 -13.62 22.71
C LEU A 582 -7.61 -14.64 23.78
N PHE A 583 -8.51 -14.99 24.71
CA PHE A 583 -8.18 -15.80 25.90
C PHE A 583 -8.93 -17.14 25.99
N HIS A 584 -8.29 -18.19 26.49
CA HIS A 584 -8.90 -19.52 26.64
C HIS A 584 -10.03 -19.58 27.69
N GLN A 585 -9.96 -18.76 28.75
CA GLN A 585 -11.02 -18.71 29.76
C GLN A 585 -12.28 -18.06 29.18
N ASN A 586 -13.40 -18.77 29.28
CA ASN A 586 -14.71 -18.23 28.95
C ASN A 586 -15.07 -17.16 29.98
N MET A 587 -14.87 -15.89 29.63
CA MET A 587 -15.41 -14.75 30.38
C MET A 587 -16.94 -14.70 30.17
N THR A 588 -17.66 -15.72 30.63
CA THR A 588 -19.12 -15.63 30.69
C THR A 588 -19.51 -14.73 31.85
N ALA A 589 -20.57 -13.94 31.65
CA ALA A 589 -21.14 -13.02 32.64
C ALA A 589 -21.48 -13.66 34.02
N ARG A 590 -21.35 -14.99 34.18
CA ARG A 590 -21.67 -15.74 35.41
C ARG A 590 -20.54 -15.82 36.44
N GLU A 591 -19.29 -15.57 36.09
CA GLU A 591 -18.19 -15.59 37.07
C GLU A 591 -17.98 -14.23 37.77
N LEU A 592 -18.83 -13.25 37.47
CA LEU A 592 -18.93 -11.93 38.12
C LEU A 592 -19.96 -11.90 39.28
N ASP A 593 -20.41 -13.05 39.77
CA ASP A 593 -21.42 -13.17 40.83
C ASP A 593 -20.83 -12.91 42.23
N SER A 594 -20.53 -11.63 42.49
CA SER A 594 -20.49 -11.07 43.85
C SER A 594 -21.32 -9.78 43.89
N THR A 595 -22.65 -9.95 43.90
CA THR A 595 -23.68 -9.01 44.39
C THR A 595 -23.78 -7.57 43.86
N GLU A 596 -22.96 -7.12 42.92
CA GLU A 596 -23.24 -5.94 42.07
C GLU A 596 -22.62 -6.19 40.69
N SER A 597 -23.39 -6.79 39.78
CA SER A 597 -22.94 -7.11 38.41
C SER A 597 -22.46 -5.85 37.68
N LEU A 598 -21.26 -5.90 37.13
CA LEU A 598 -20.87 -5.00 36.06
C LEU A 598 -21.28 -5.64 34.72
N PRO A 599 -22.22 -5.04 33.95
CA PRO A 599 -22.59 -5.58 32.67
C PRO A 599 -21.55 -5.12 31.62
N LEU A 600 -20.57 -5.96 31.31
CA LEU A 600 -20.11 -6.00 29.92
C LEU A 600 -21.28 -6.60 29.15
N ASP A 601 -22.21 -5.74 28.75
CA ASP A 601 -23.36 -6.14 27.96
C ASP A 601 -22.89 -6.40 26.51
N ASP A 602 -23.63 -7.25 25.78
CA ASP A 602 -23.48 -7.49 24.32
C ASP A 602 -23.74 -6.23 23.45
N ILE A 603 -23.75 -5.05 24.09
CA ILE A 603 -23.99 -3.73 23.49
C ILE A 603 -22.70 -2.94 23.28
N PHE A 604 -21.52 -3.45 23.69
CA PHE A 604 -20.23 -2.80 23.38
C PHE A 604 -19.62 -3.40 22.12
N PHE A 605 -19.59 -2.62 21.03
CA PHE A 605 -19.09 -3.07 19.73
C PHE A 605 -17.74 -2.46 19.40
N VAL A 606 -16.84 -3.32 18.95
CA VAL A 606 -15.51 -3.01 18.45
C VAL A 606 -15.52 -3.07 16.92
N HIS A 607 -14.82 -2.13 16.29
CA HIS A 607 -14.45 -2.23 14.89
C HIS A 607 -12.99 -1.81 14.70
N PHE A 608 -12.13 -2.79 14.42
CA PHE A 608 -10.80 -2.50 13.89
C PHE A 608 -10.32 -3.62 12.96
N ASN A 609 -9.39 -3.28 12.09
CA ASN A 609 -8.68 -4.23 11.25
C ASN A 609 -7.19 -3.88 11.05
N HIS A 610 -6.70 -2.77 11.59
CA HIS A 610 -5.27 -2.47 11.60
C HIS A 610 -4.93 -1.53 12.75
N PHE A 611 -3.63 -1.41 13.00
CA PHE A 611 -3.07 -0.48 13.97
C PHE A 611 -2.29 0.63 13.28
N ILE A 612 -2.48 1.86 13.74
CA ILE A 612 -1.63 3.01 13.40
C ILE A 612 -0.67 3.31 14.55
N LYS A 613 0.51 3.88 14.26
CA LYS A 613 1.38 4.46 15.29
C LYS A 613 1.03 5.93 15.47
N ALA A 614 0.62 6.32 16.67
CA ALA A 614 0.54 7.72 17.05
C ALA A 614 1.94 8.27 17.32
N HIS A 615 2.20 9.51 16.89
CA HIS A 615 3.44 10.23 17.22
C HIS A 615 3.24 11.30 18.29
N GLN A 616 2.00 11.57 18.68
CA GLN A 616 1.65 12.58 19.69
C GLN A 616 0.63 12.00 20.68
N PRO A 617 0.87 12.15 22.00
CA PRO A 617 -0.09 11.74 23.04
C PRO A 617 -1.48 12.35 22.89
N SER A 618 -1.57 13.57 22.37
CA SER A 618 -2.82 14.31 22.17
C SER A 618 -3.82 13.64 21.22
N ILE A 619 -3.42 12.60 20.47
CA ILE A 619 -4.32 11.79 19.65
C ILE A 619 -5.17 10.85 20.50
N ILE A 620 -4.76 10.53 21.73
CA ILE A 620 -5.48 9.61 22.62
C ILE A 620 -6.62 10.36 23.33
N ASN A 621 -7.60 10.85 22.56
CA ASN A 621 -8.84 11.44 23.06
C ASN A 621 -10.04 10.97 22.22
N ARG A 622 -11.26 11.09 22.79
CA ARG A 622 -12.49 10.63 22.14
C ARG A 622 -12.76 11.25 20.76
N ARG A 623 -12.32 12.49 20.48
CA ARG A 623 -12.51 13.12 19.17
C ARG A 623 -11.72 12.40 18.07
N PHE A 624 -10.42 12.18 18.28
CA PHE A 624 -9.58 11.53 17.28
C PHE A 624 -9.87 10.03 17.20
N LEU A 625 -10.14 9.38 18.34
CA LEU A 625 -10.51 7.97 18.37
C LEU A 625 -11.85 7.71 17.66
N ALA A 626 -12.81 8.64 17.72
CA ALA A 626 -14.02 8.58 16.90
C ALA A 626 -13.69 8.56 15.40
N ALA A 627 -12.80 9.45 14.96
CA ALA A 627 -12.40 9.52 13.56
C ALA A 627 -11.62 8.27 13.11
N LEU A 628 -10.75 7.73 13.97
CA LEU A 628 -10.01 6.50 13.69
C LEU A 628 -10.92 5.26 13.65
N LEU A 629 -11.96 5.21 14.48
CA LEU A 629 -12.97 4.16 14.44
C LEU A 629 -13.74 4.16 13.10
N HIS A 630 -14.02 5.33 12.50
CA HIS A 630 -14.60 5.39 11.15
C HIS A 630 -13.66 4.81 10.06
N ARG A 631 -12.36 4.70 10.33
CA ARG A 631 -11.39 4.00 9.48
C ARG A 631 -11.13 2.55 9.93
N GLY A 632 -11.75 2.07 11.00
CA GLY A 632 -11.41 0.76 11.57
C GLY A 632 -9.96 0.67 12.07
N ALA A 633 -9.40 1.76 12.56
CA ALA A 633 -8.04 1.83 13.07
C ALA A 633 -8.00 1.79 14.60
N ALA A 634 -7.18 0.89 15.15
CA ALA A 634 -6.74 0.94 16.54
C ALA A 634 -5.35 1.62 16.64
N VAL A 635 -4.90 1.95 17.85
CA VAL A 635 -3.74 2.82 18.05
C VAL A 635 -2.65 2.12 18.85
N LEU A 636 -1.44 2.13 18.31
CA LEU A 636 -0.19 2.00 19.06
C LEU A 636 0.23 3.41 19.48
N CYS A 637 0.33 3.66 20.79
CA CYS A 637 0.53 5.00 21.35
C CYS A 637 1.93 5.54 21.05
N ALA A 638 2.13 6.85 21.25
CA ALA A 638 3.42 7.50 21.05
C ALA A 638 4.48 6.96 22.03
N ASN A 639 5.75 7.01 21.63
CA ASN A 639 6.85 6.60 22.51
C ASN A 639 6.87 7.50 23.75
N GLY A 640 6.92 6.91 24.94
CA GLY A 640 6.86 7.64 26.20
C GLY A 640 5.46 8.09 26.60
N GLN A 641 4.40 7.60 25.95
CA GLN A 641 3.03 7.75 26.44
C GLN A 641 2.93 7.22 27.87
N GLU A 642 2.36 8.02 28.76
CA GLU A 642 2.14 7.61 30.14
C GLU A 642 0.95 6.64 30.22
N GLY A 643 1.11 5.59 31.03
CA GLY A 643 0.06 4.64 31.38
C GLY A 643 -0.28 3.60 30.32
N VAL A 644 -0.43 3.99 29.05
CA VAL A 644 -1.02 3.15 28.00
C VAL A 644 -0.12 3.01 26.78
N ASP A 645 -0.03 1.79 26.25
CA ASP A 645 0.76 1.48 25.05
C ASP A 645 -0.15 1.25 23.83
N ILE A 646 -1.33 0.65 24.01
CA ILE A 646 -2.28 0.35 22.92
C ILE A 646 -3.69 0.78 23.30
N VAL A 647 -4.44 1.36 22.36
CA VAL A 647 -5.83 1.78 22.55
C VAL A 647 -6.71 1.22 21.43
N ILE A 648 -7.77 0.50 21.80
CA ILE A 648 -8.80 0.01 20.88
C ILE A 648 -10.14 0.66 21.25
N PRO A 649 -10.67 1.59 20.44
CA PRO A 649 -11.95 2.22 20.71
C PRO A 649 -13.12 1.25 20.48
N PHE A 650 -14.18 1.39 21.28
CA PHE A 650 -15.45 0.69 21.07
C PHE A 650 -16.64 1.63 21.30
N VAL A 651 -17.78 1.27 20.74
CA VAL A 651 -19.04 2.04 20.82
C VAL A 651 -20.02 1.34 21.74
N HIS A 652 -20.66 2.13 22.60
CA HIS A 652 -21.78 1.71 23.42
C HIS A 652 -23.12 1.84 22.66
N GLY A 653 -23.83 0.72 22.52
CA GLY A 653 -25.12 0.58 21.86
C GLY A 653 -25.06 -0.38 20.65
N PRO A 654 -26.22 -0.75 20.08
CA PRO A 654 -26.27 -1.61 18.89
C PRO A 654 -25.51 -0.96 17.72
N THR A 655 -25.06 -1.76 16.77
CA THR A 655 -24.30 -1.32 15.59
C THR A 655 -24.99 -0.28 14.68
N SER A 656 -26.31 -0.22 14.73
CA SER A 656 -27.12 0.83 14.08
C SER A 656 -27.03 2.18 14.79
N THR A 657 -26.31 2.27 15.91
CA THR A 657 -26.07 3.49 16.66
C THR A 657 -25.01 4.36 15.97
N PRO A 658 -25.24 5.69 15.84
CA PRO A 658 -24.21 6.61 15.37
C PRO A 658 -22.98 6.69 16.29
N ILE A 659 -21.80 6.69 15.69
CA ILE A 659 -20.50 6.78 16.38
C ILE A 659 -20.29 8.19 16.94
N ARG A 660 -20.66 8.38 18.21
CA ARG A 660 -20.56 9.66 18.92
C ARG A 660 -19.53 9.61 20.04
N LYS A 661 -18.89 10.74 20.34
CA LYS A 661 -17.86 10.81 21.40
C LYS A 661 -18.41 10.35 22.76
N GLU A 662 -19.67 10.66 23.06
CA GLU A 662 -20.38 10.31 24.29
C GLU A 662 -20.77 8.82 24.35
N ARG A 663 -20.43 8.05 23.32
CA ARG A 663 -20.64 6.61 23.25
C ARG A 663 -19.33 5.83 23.16
N LEU A 664 -18.18 6.51 23.19
CA LEU A 664 -16.88 5.86 23.08
C LEU A 664 -16.29 5.44 24.44
N GLY A 665 -16.16 4.14 24.61
CA GLY A 665 -15.24 3.53 25.55
C GLY A 665 -13.97 3.06 24.83
N ALA A 666 -13.04 2.48 25.58
CA ALA A 666 -11.81 1.95 25.03
C ALA A 666 -11.29 0.75 25.81
N ILE A 667 -10.61 -0.15 25.10
CA ILE A 667 -9.68 -1.12 25.68
C ILE A 667 -8.31 -0.45 25.70
N LEU A 668 -7.79 -0.23 26.90
CA LEU A 668 -6.48 0.34 27.17
C LEU A 668 -5.54 -0.81 27.53
N CYS A 669 -4.44 -0.96 26.81
CA CYS A 669 -3.47 -1.99 27.11
C CYS A 669 -2.13 -1.39 27.49
N GLN A 670 -1.50 -1.98 28.50
CA GLN A 670 -0.12 -1.73 28.86
C GLN A 670 0.70 -3.01 28.73
N VAL A 671 1.86 -2.94 28.09
CA VAL A 671 2.71 -4.08 27.79
C VAL A 671 4.00 -3.97 28.59
N LYS A 672 4.25 -4.99 29.42
CA LYS A 672 5.47 -5.13 30.20
C LYS A 672 6.19 -6.41 29.82
N ASN A 673 7.47 -6.26 29.55
CA ASN A 673 8.34 -7.36 29.11
C ASN A 673 9.61 -7.39 29.95
N ASP A 674 9.40 -7.50 31.27
CA ASP A 674 10.45 -7.55 32.28
C ASP A 674 10.03 -8.60 33.31
N GLN A 675 10.96 -9.46 33.70
CA GLN A 675 10.69 -10.59 34.61
C GLN A 675 10.22 -10.15 36.00
N LYS A 676 10.42 -8.87 36.37
CA LYS A 676 9.90 -8.32 37.64
C LYS A 676 8.37 -8.28 37.70
N TYR A 677 7.70 -8.29 36.55
CA TYR A 677 6.24 -8.37 36.48
C TYR A 677 5.87 -9.86 36.35
N ASP A 678 5.42 -10.45 37.44
CA ASP A 678 5.10 -11.86 37.55
C ASP A 678 3.58 -12.13 37.46
N ALA A 679 3.13 -13.27 37.97
CA ALA A 679 1.73 -13.63 38.00
C ALA A 679 0.89 -12.76 38.94
N ASN A 680 1.51 -11.98 39.84
CA ASN A 680 0.82 -11.14 40.82
C ASN A 680 0.51 -9.76 40.22
N PRO A 681 -0.77 -9.34 40.20
CA PRO A 681 -1.13 -8.05 39.64
C PRO A 681 -0.51 -6.86 40.36
N GLN A 682 0.02 -5.92 39.57
CA GLN A 682 0.62 -4.68 40.06
C GLN A 682 -0.34 -3.51 39.90
N MET A 683 -1.07 -3.16 40.96
CA MET A 683 -2.17 -2.18 40.89
C MET A 683 -1.76 -0.78 40.41
N HIS A 684 -0.52 -0.36 40.67
CA HIS A 684 -0.02 0.94 40.22
C HIS A 684 -0.02 1.10 38.68
N LEU A 685 0.10 -0.01 37.93
CA LEU A 685 0.02 -0.01 36.47
C LEU A 685 -1.41 0.31 35.99
N PHE A 686 -2.43 -0.19 36.69
CA PHE A 686 -3.82 0.15 36.41
C PHE A 686 -4.15 1.59 36.81
N GLN A 687 -3.61 2.08 37.93
CA GLN A 687 -3.74 3.48 38.36
C GLN A 687 -3.16 4.46 37.32
N ALA A 688 -2.04 4.11 36.69
CA ALA A 688 -1.44 4.91 35.62
C ALA A 688 -2.30 4.97 34.34
N MET A 689 -3.24 4.03 34.15
CA MET A 689 -4.20 4.00 33.04
C MET A 689 -5.52 4.75 33.36
N ASP A 690 -5.48 5.75 34.23
CA ASP A 690 -6.63 6.63 34.47
C ASP A 690 -7.01 7.37 33.17
N PRO A 691 -8.27 7.25 32.69
CA PRO A 691 -8.70 7.80 31.41
C PRO A 691 -8.69 9.33 31.34
N TYR A 692 -8.77 10.04 32.48
CA TYR A 692 -8.63 11.49 32.52
C TYR A 692 -7.16 11.90 32.48
N ASN A 693 -6.29 11.21 33.24
CA ASN A 693 -4.86 11.51 33.27
C ASN A 693 -4.19 11.26 31.91
N ILE A 694 -4.58 10.20 31.20
CA ILE A 694 -4.05 9.90 29.86
C ILE A 694 -4.68 10.75 28.74
N GLY A 695 -5.68 11.59 29.07
CA GLY A 695 -6.36 12.50 28.13
C GLY A 695 -7.46 11.86 27.28
N PHE A 696 -7.92 10.65 27.62
CA PHE A 696 -9.00 9.97 26.89
C PHE A 696 -10.37 10.62 27.16
N PHE A 697 -10.67 10.90 28.43
CA PHE A 697 -11.87 11.62 28.88
C PHE A 697 -11.55 13.08 29.22
N ASP A 698 -12.46 13.98 28.84
CA ASP A 698 -12.47 15.35 29.33
C ASP A 698 -13.20 15.43 30.69
N GLU A 699 -12.90 16.42 31.55
CA GLU A 699 -13.54 16.55 32.87
C GLU A 699 -15.07 16.66 32.82
N ALA A 700 -15.63 17.14 31.70
CA ALA A 700 -17.06 17.32 31.50
C ALA A 700 -17.77 16.10 30.91
N ASP A 701 -17.03 15.05 30.56
CA ASP A 701 -17.58 13.88 29.89
C ASP A 701 -18.28 12.92 30.86
N GLU A 702 -19.41 12.35 30.43
CA GLU A 702 -20.01 11.21 31.14
C GLU A 702 -19.12 9.96 30.96
N PRO A 703 -18.78 9.26 32.06
CA PRO A 703 -17.89 8.12 32.00
C PRO A 703 -18.61 6.90 31.40
N ILE A 704 -18.03 6.38 30.33
CA ILE A 704 -18.41 5.08 29.76
C ILE A 704 -17.44 4.05 30.31
N PRO A 705 -17.87 2.81 30.57
CA PRO A 705 -16.95 1.79 31.04
C PRO A 705 -15.74 1.63 30.11
N ILE A 706 -14.57 1.45 30.70
CA ILE A 706 -13.32 1.15 30.00
C ILE A 706 -12.81 -0.23 30.39
N ILE A 707 -11.99 -0.85 29.55
CA ILE A 707 -11.28 -2.09 29.88
C ILE A 707 -9.80 -1.77 29.94
N ARG A 708 -9.13 -2.20 31.00
CA ARG A 708 -7.67 -2.05 31.17
C ARG A 708 -7.04 -3.43 31.19
N ILE A 709 -6.07 -3.65 30.31
CA ILE A 709 -5.36 -4.93 30.21
C ILE A 709 -3.87 -4.69 30.42
N VAL A 710 -3.27 -5.35 31.40
CA VAL A 710 -1.81 -5.39 31.55
C VAL A 710 -1.30 -6.72 31.03
N PHE A 711 -0.35 -6.68 30.09
CA PHE A 711 0.35 -7.84 29.56
C PHE A 711 1.76 -7.92 30.16
N ALA A 712 1.96 -8.74 31.18
CA ALA A 712 3.25 -9.06 31.77
C ALA A 712 3.90 -10.26 31.03
N LEU A 713 4.41 -10.02 29.83
CA LEU A 713 4.83 -11.03 28.86
C LEU A 713 5.96 -11.96 29.36
N ALA A 714 6.87 -11.42 30.16
CA ALA A 714 8.07 -12.12 30.65
C ALA A 714 7.83 -12.98 31.90
N ALA A 715 6.60 -13.01 32.43
CA ALA A 715 6.28 -13.80 33.61
C ALA A 715 6.46 -15.30 33.34
N LYS A 716 7.17 -15.98 34.23
CA LYS A 716 7.48 -17.43 34.10
C LYS A 716 6.25 -18.32 34.29
N THR A 717 5.29 -17.87 35.09
CA THR A 717 4.06 -18.60 35.38
C THR A 717 2.92 -17.93 34.61
N PRO A 718 2.37 -18.60 33.58
CA PRO A 718 1.22 -18.09 32.87
C PRO A 718 0.02 -17.93 33.83
N SER A 719 -0.56 -16.74 33.94
CA SER A 719 -1.82 -16.50 34.65
C SER A 719 -2.70 -15.49 33.92
N LEU A 720 -4.02 -15.63 34.09
CA LEU A 720 -5.01 -14.64 33.69
C LEU A 720 -5.87 -14.34 34.92
N THR A 721 -5.89 -13.08 35.34
CA THR A 721 -6.60 -12.65 36.56
C THR A 721 -7.48 -11.46 36.21
N ILE A 722 -8.77 -11.54 36.56
CA ILE A 722 -9.71 -10.43 36.47
C ILE A 722 -9.78 -9.77 37.85
N ILE A 723 -9.64 -8.45 37.88
CA ILE A 723 -9.60 -7.69 39.12
C ILE A 723 -10.87 -6.83 39.17
N PRO A 724 -11.74 -7.02 40.16
CA PRO A 724 -12.87 -6.13 40.38
C PRO A 724 -12.35 -4.73 40.68
N SER A 725 -12.68 -3.76 39.82
CA SER A 725 -12.19 -2.39 39.95
C SER A 725 -13.37 -1.44 40.10
N LYS A 726 -13.44 -0.75 41.25
CA LYS A 726 -14.20 0.49 41.37
C LYS A 726 -13.16 1.60 41.16
N GLY A 727 -13.28 2.40 40.10
CA GLY A 727 -12.33 3.49 39.79
C GLY A 727 -12.15 4.42 40.99
N GLU A 728 -11.04 5.18 41.04
CA GLU A 728 -10.76 6.12 42.14
C GLU A 728 -12.01 6.95 42.47
N GLU A 729 -12.59 6.70 43.66
CA GLU A 729 -13.80 7.34 44.18
C GLU A 729 -15.00 7.44 43.20
N GLY A 730 -15.16 6.48 42.27
CA GLY A 730 -16.35 6.39 41.40
C GLY A 730 -16.37 7.33 40.19
N LYS A 731 -15.24 7.95 39.80
CA LYS A 731 -15.15 8.85 38.63
C LYS A 731 -15.37 8.17 37.28
N PHE A 732 -15.12 6.87 37.18
CA PHE A 732 -15.36 6.05 35.98
C PHE A 732 -15.47 4.57 36.35
N ILE A 733 -16.01 3.78 35.43
CA ILE A 733 -16.12 2.32 35.55
C ILE A 733 -14.98 1.68 34.75
N ALA A 734 -14.25 0.74 35.35
CA ALA A 734 -13.18 0.01 34.68
C ALA A 734 -13.22 -1.49 34.96
N TYR A 735 -12.85 -2.27 33.96
CA TYR A 735 -12.64 -3.71 34.06
C TYR A 735 -11.15 -4.00 33.90
N ASP A 736 -10.54 -4.57 34.94
CA ASP A 736 -9.10 -4.78 34.97
C ASP A 736 -8.75 -6.24 34.72
N ILE A 737 -7.87 -6.47 33.74
CA ILE A 737 -7.39 -7.79 33.34
C ILE A 737 -5.87 -7.80 33.45
N TRP A 738 -5.33 -8.67 34.29
CA TRP A 738 -3.90 -8.96 34.38
C TRP A 738 -3.60 -10.25 33.63
N CYS A 739 -2.76 -10.16 32.61
CA CYS A 739 -2.31 -11.29 31.80
C CYS A 739 -0.80 -11.47 31.99
N ALA A 740 -0.39 -12.54 32.66
CA ALA A 740 1.01 -12.87 32.90
C ALA A 740 1.46 -14.02 31.98
N GLY A 741 2.60 -13.85 31.30
CA GLY A 741 3.24 -14.85 30.45
C GLY A 741 2.63 -14.96 29.05
N ILE A 742 3.48 -15.11 28.03
CA ILE A 742 3.04 -15.46 26.68
C ILE A 742 2.94 -16.99 26.55
N SER A 743 1.72 -17.54 26.47
CA SER A 743 1.53 -18.99 26.49
C SER A 743 0.28 -19.41 25.72
N PRO A 744 0.30 -20.56 25.02
CA PRO A 744 -0.91 -21.18 24.46
C PRO A 744 -1.95 -21.55 25.52
N LEU A 745 -1.58 -21.63 26.82
CA LEU A 745 -2.54 -21.86 27.89
C LEU A 745 -3.46 -20.66 28.14
N ILE A 746 -2.98 -19.45 27.82
CA ILE A 746 -3.72 -18.20 28.03
C ILE A 746 -4.31 -17.74 26.72
N PHE A 747 -3.49 -17.62 25.68
CA PHE A 747 -3.89 -17.00 24.42
C PHE A 747 -4.43 -18.02 23.44
N ARG A 748 -5.67 -17.84 22.98
CA ARG A 748 -6.27 -18.67 21.91
C ARG A 748 -5.56 -18.53 20.57
N PRO A 749 -5.04 -17.36 20.15
CA PRO A 749 -4.32 -17.25 18.89
C PRO A 749 -2.98 -17.99 18.82
N ILE A 750 -2.46 -18.50 19.95
CA ILE A 750 -1.19 -19.23 19.98
C ILE A 750 -1.46 -20.72 19.78
N ASP A 751 -1.11 -21.23 18.60
CA ASP A 751 -1.08 -22.68 18.37
C ASP A 751 -0.05 -23.32 19.31
N PRO A 752 -0.40 -24.36 20.09
CA PRO A 752 0.53 -25.07 20.97
C PRO A 752 1.81 -25.56 20.26
N SER A 753 1.72 -25.94 18.99
CA SER A 753 2.88 -26.36 18.18
C SER A 753 3.85 -25.21 17.88
N GLN A 754 3.37 -23.96 17.93
CA GLN A 754 4.14 -22.74 17.65
C GLN A 754 4.65 -22.02 18.90
N GLY A 755 4.45 -22.59 20.11
CA GLY A 755 4.87 -21.93 21.35
C GLY A 755 6.34 -21.50 21.35
N HIS A 756 7.22 -22.32 20.76
CA HIS A 756 8.65 -22.02 20.60
C HIS A 756 8.93 -20.80 19.69
N VAL A 757 8.07 -20.51 18.71
CA VAL A 757 8.19 -19.35 17.81
C VAL A 757 7.87 -18.07 18.58
N TRP A 758 6.79 -18.09 19.36
CA TRP A 758 6.39 -16.98 20.22
C TRP A 758 7.42 -16.71 21.32
N GLU A 759 7.98 -17.76 21.91
CA GLU A 759 9.08 -17.63 22.86
C GLU A 759 10.33 -17.06 22.18
N ALA A 760 10.69 -17.50 20.97
CA ALA A 760 11.82 -16.93 20.23
C ALA A 760 11.61 -15.45 19.90
N LEU A 761 10.39 -15.07 19.48
CA LEU A 761 9.99 -13.69 19.25
C LEU A 761 10.09 -12.83 20.52
N LEU A 762 9.63 -13.37 21.65
CA LEU A 762 9.75 -12.74 22.96
C LEU A 762 11.21 -12.63 23.38
N GLN A 763 12.03 -13.67 23.28
CA GLN A 763 13.45 -13.60 23.64
C GLN A 763 14.23 -12.60 22.78
N ALA A 764 13.87 -12.48 21.51
CA ALA A 764 14.50 -11.51 20.63
C ALA A 764 14.18 -10.05 20.99
N SER A 765 13.13 -9.81 21.79
CA SER A 765 12.77 -8.48 22.31
C SER A 765 13.76 -7.89 23.29
N TYR A 766 14.61 -8.71 23.92
CA TYR A 766 15.65 -8.23 24.84
C TYR A 766 16.83 -7.56 24.12
N GLY A 767 16.89 -7.62 22.78
CA GLY A 767 17.60 -6.70 21.90
C GLY A 767 19.14 -6.73 21.99
N TRP A 768 19.71 -6.30 23.11
CA TRP A 768 21.13 -6.05 23.29
C TRP A 768 21.96 -7.35 23.34
N GLN A 769 21.42 -8.45 23.88
CA GLN A 769 22.17 -9.72 23.97
C GLN A 769 22.55 -10.28 22.60
N SER A 770 21.78 -9.94 21.55
CA SER A 770 22.00 -10.44 20.20
C SER A 770 23.35 -10.03 19.61
N VAL A 771 23.93 -8.91 20.04
CA VAL A 771 25.25 -8.42 19.59
C VAL A 771 26.39 -9.35 20.05
N TYR A 772 26.16 -10.07 21.14
CA TYR A 772 27.13 -10.95 21.79
C TYR A 772 27.01 -12.41 21.36
N ARG A 773 25.90 -12.82 20.73
CA ARG A 773 25.65 -14.21 20.33
C ARG A 773 26.61 -14.65 19.21
N ASP A 774 27.17 -15.85 19.36
CA ASP A 774 28.04 -16.52 18.39
C ASP A 774 27.91 -18.05 18.59
N GLU A 775 28.20 -18.84 17.56
CA GLU A 775 28.21 -20.31 17.68
C GLU A 775 29.41 -20.79 18.50
N ASP A 776 30.51 -20.01 18.52
CA ASP A 776 31.66 -20.24 19.38
C ASP A 776 31.53 -19.47 20.70
N GLY A 777 31.30 -20.19 21.80
CA GLY A 777 31.21 -19.62 23.15
C GLY A 777 32.42 -18.77 23.56
N ARG A 778 33.62 -19.03 23.01
CA ARG A 778 34.80 -18.19 23.27
C ARG A 778 34.69 -16.81 22.61
N LEU A 779 34.04 -16.72 21.47
CA LEU A 779 33.79 -15.44 20.80
C LEU A 779 32.73 -14.64 21.55
N VAL A 780 31.72 -15.31 22.12
CA VAL A 780 30.73 -14.68 23.01
C VAL A 780 31.42 -14.00 24.19
N GLU A 781 32.23 -14.74 24.96
CA GLU A 781 32.97 -14.20 26.11
C GLU A 781 33.90 -13.05 25.71
N ARG A 782 34.65 -13.20 24.61
CA ARG A 782 35.53 -12.13 24.11
C ARG A 782 34.74 -10.89 23.73
N ARG A 783 33.62 -11.00 23.00
CA ARG A 783 32.78 -9.86 22.64
C ARG A 783 32.22 -9.17 23.86
N MET A 784 31.75 -9.92 24.85
CA MET A 784 31.27 -9.36 26.13
C MET A 784 32.38 -8.58 26.83
N SER A 785 33.61 -9.10 26.83
CA SER A 785 34.74 -8.43 27.44
C SER A 785 35.18 -7.12 26.76
N LEU A 786 34.77 -6.90 25.50
CA LEU A 786 34.98 -5.64 24.78
C LEU A 786 33.99 -4.54 25.21
N ASN A 787 32.94 -4.89 25.98
CA ASN A 787 31.99 -3.94 26.55
C ASN A 787 31.86 -4.18 28.06
N PRO A 788 32.87 -3.80 28.86
CA PRO A 788 32.94 -4.14 30.28
C PRO A 788 31.84 -3.46 31.10
N GLY A 789 31.25 -4.19 32.06
CA GLY A 789 30.31 -3.66 33.05
C GLY A 789 28.93 -3.27 32.52
N ILE A 790 28.58 -3.68 31.31
CA ILE A 790 27.33 -3.27 30.66
C ILE A 790 26.13 -4.15 31.03
N ALA A 791 26.35 -5.39 31.47
CA ALA A 791 25.31 -6.36 31.83
C ALA A 791 25.83 -7.41 32.82
N GLU A 792 24.95 -8.25 33.37
CA GLU A 792 25.25 -9.18 34.47
C GLU A 792 26.14 -10.38 34.07
N ASP A 793 26.19 -10.77 32.79
CA ASP A 793 26.99 -11.92 32.35
C ASP A 793 28.50 -11.77 32.65
N ASP A 794 29.13 -12.83 33.18
CA ASP A 794 30.53 -12.85 33.62
C ASP A 794 31.53 -12.37 32.54
N GLY A 795 31.22 -12.58 31.26
CA GLY A 795 32.03 -12.09 30.15
C GLY A 795 32.23 -10.57 30.17
N HIS A 796 31.30 -9.80 30.75
CA HIS A 796 31.40 -8.35 30.90
C HIS A 796 32.26 -7.91 32.10
N TRP A 797 32.61 -8.82 33.00
CA TRP A 797 33.30 -8.51 34.28
C TRP A 797 34.65 -9.19 34.43
N SER A 798 34.76 -10.43 33.96
CA SER A 798 35.86 -11.38 34.22
C SER A 798 37.28 -10.87 33.91
N ASN A 799 37.43 -9.88 33.04
CA ASN A 799 38.73 -9.28 32.71
C ASN A 799 39.17 -8.14 33.65
N TRP A 800 38.28 -7.60 34.48
CA TRP A 800 38.58 -6.40 35.28
C TRP A 800 37.96 -6.39 36.70
N VAL A 801 37.12 -7.38 37.02
CA VAL A 801 36.63 -7.65 38.37
C VAL A 801 37.03 -9.07 38.77
N GLN A 802 37.71 -9.20 39.90
CA GLN A 802 38.07 -10.51 40.46
C GLN A 802 36.94 -11.04 41.34
N GLY A 803 36.51 -12.28 41.09
CA GLY A 803 35.56 -13.00 41.97
C GLY A 803 34.08 -12.82 41.64
N THR A 804 33.75 -12.38 40.42
CA THR A 804 32.42 -12.58 39.81
C THR A 804 32.29 -14.00 39.30
#